data_AF-A0A950VH10-F1
#
_entry.id   AF-A0A950VH10-F1
#
_cell.length_a   1.000
_cell.length_b   1.000
_cell.length_c   1.000
_cell.angle_alpha   90.00
_cell.angle_beta   90.00
_cell.angle_gamma   90.00
#
_symmetry.space_group_name_H-M   'P 1'
#
loop_
_entity.id
_entity.type
_entity.pdbx_description
1 polymer ?
#
loop_
_entity_poly.entity_id
_entity_poly.type
_entity_poly.pdbx_seq_one_letter_code
_entity_poly.pdbx_strand_id
1 'polypeptide(L)'
;MAKLILIDHSLTDMGGHYYEYAVRVLQAAAEAGYTPVLATNRLFEEEEAPWEVWPVYEYGFWGKPPDRKKKARRGRSWLSPRVWVRRVLGCLGWCQVRLVFSPVGLIKAYRQYPPEEILQRLHVGAINRWTAVVFFLFLYCWKIAAATFRLLKAVVPCPGYVQKLVPAVKQFGRALFWPAVVALPRGKWIKTWRANNQKAATFGRDTLTLFTRVALGKGDLVLIPTLAEPELMGLVEYFRQDPRSRQAHWHLIFRRHIYQGREPEYGLQDEKLRPLRNALRFFQENLTGQTISFFTDTDQLTAQYNRLGVARFRTLPIPVRRDYYNAPSGRPATAPMNIIYVGDARPEKGYQHLPVVVQDLWLDYVQTRRVHFTLHSYYNCPEGEPAAVVARAQLQGLETEQVRLILEPLDTEGYRDLVLSGDLCLILYDREQYYARSSGIFAEAMVAGIPVVVPAGTWMAMQLSQAMAQYHAGVRQQARVLQTHLGRDLSWQVEVIEFLPPEEKDRPRLEEKKMKPLAKPGKDKESKKEKEEAKDEKEKPGQEQLRRWAEAAIPPAASHLLLSCSEGEPTGSFVEVQVTQVEAAGDLEVSQETHILGGRRDLPLSLLVPRTPSAGRVRLSLQGAFAPSLPTLADLRLEFLQASTDLPRSTVGMVYSTTDQISACVREIIDHRAEYQASARKFAADWAAFHNPHSLLRHLQEAAPAGLSRAA
;
A
#
# COMPACT_ATOMS: atom_id res chain seq x y z
N MET A 1 21.24 -23.13 23.43
CA MET A 1 21.19 -22.14 22.33
C MET A 1 19.92 -21.34 22.43
N ALA A 2 19.97 -20.06 22.09
CA ALA A 2 18.76 -19.24 21.92
C ALA A 2 18.03 -19.65 20.63
N LYS A 3 16.70 -19.51 20.60
CA LYS A 3 15.87 -19.85 19.45
C LYS A 3 15.46 -18.60 18.68
N LEU A 4 15.32 -18.73 17.37
CA LEU A 4 14.53 -17.79 16.56
C LEU A 4 13.26 -18.51 16.13
N ILE A 5 12.12 -18.08 16.68
CA ILE A 5 10.80 -18.66 16.40
C ILE A 5 10.06 -17.72 15.45
N LEU A 6 9.88 -18.15 14.19
CA LEU A 6 9.14 -17.41 13.18
C LEU A 6 7.70 -17.93 13.11
N ILE A 7 6.73 -17.06 13.38
CA ILE A 7 5.30 -17.40 13.38
C ILE A 7 4.64 -16.82 12.13
N ASP A 8 4.54 -17.60 11.06
CA ASP A 8 3.76 -17.24 9.88
C ASP A 8 2.47 -18.08 9.80
N HIS A 9 1.44 -17.60 10.50
CA HIS A 9 0.13 -18.23 10.56
C HIS A 9 -0.63 -18.26 9.21
N SER A 10 -0.13 -17.57 8.19
CA SER A 10 -0.71 -17.55 6.84
C SER A 10 -0.11 -18.57 5.90
N LEU A 11 1.02 -19.16 6.28
CA LEU A 11 1.73 -20.14 5.48
C LEU A 11 0.96 -21.46 5.45
N THR A 12 0.31 -21.78 4.32
CA THR A 12 -0.50 -22.99 4.10
C THR A 12 0.13 -23.98 3.15
N ASP A 13 1.13 -23.57 2.38
CA ASP A 13 1.84 -24.38 1.42
C ASP A 13 3.26 -23.81 1.23
N MET A 14 4.10 -24.56 0.53
CA MET A 14 5.48 -24.19 0.18
C MET A 14 5.54 -23.15 -0.95
N GLY A 15 4.39 -22.78 -1.52
CA GLY A 15 4.27 -21.90 -2.67
C GLY A 15 4.29 -20.42 -2.29
N GLY A 16 5.09 -19.64 -3.03
CA GLY A 16 5.03 -18.19 -3.01
C GLY A 16 5.79 -17.50 -1.89
N HIS A 17 5.63 -16.17 -1.85
CA HIS A 17 6.55 -15.27 -1.14
C HIS A 17 6.63 -15.45 0.39
N TYR A 18 5.61 -16.03 1.04
CA TYR A 18 5.62 -16.22 2.50
C TYR A 18 6.59 -17.32 2.94
N TYR A 19 6.60 -18.45 2.21
CA TYR A 19 7.50 -19.55 2.53
C TYR A 19 8.96 -19.13 2.37
N GLU A 20 9.26 -18.47 1.25
CA GLU A 20 10.61 -18.01 0.95
C GLU A 20 11.12 -16.99 1.97
N TYR A 21 10.25 -16.07 2.42
CA TYR A 21 10.61 -15.15 3.49
C TYR A 21 11.01 -15.92 4.76
N ALA A 22 10.24 -16.94 5.15
CA ALA A 22 10.54 -17.74 6.32
C ALA A 22 11.88 -18.50 6.18
N VAL A 23 12.09 -19.17 5.05
CA VAL A 23 13.35 -19.87 4.72
C VAL A 23 14.55 -18.94 4.84
N ARG A 24 14.50 -17.77 4.19
CA ARG A 24 15.60 -16.79 4.17
C ARG A 24 15.97 -16.33 5.58
N VAL A 25 14.98 -16.05 6.41
CA VAL A 25 15.20 -15.58 7.79
C VAL A 25 15.72 -16.71 8.68
N LEU A 26 15.15 -17.92 8.59
CA LEU A 26 15.54 -19.06 9.43
C LEU A 26 16.95 -19.56 9.11
N GLN A 27 17.34 -19.58 7.83
CA GLN A 27 18.71 -19.88 7.43
C GLN A 27 19.72 -18.91 8.04
N ALA A 28 19.47 -17.59 7.93
CA ALA A 28 20.34 -16.58 8.53
C ALA A 28 20.35 -16.65 10.06
N ALA A 29 19.24 -17.06 10.69
CA ALA A 29 19.19 -17.31 12.12
C ALA A 29 20.10 -18.48 12.52
N ALA A 30 20.05 -19.59 11.77
CA ALA A 30 20.92 -20.74 11.99
C ALA A 30 22.40 -20.40 11.82
N GLU A 31 22.75 -19.66 10.76
CA GLU A 31 24.11 -19.16 10.52
C GLU A 31 24.62 -18.25 11.65
N ALA A 32 23.71 -17.49 12.28
CA ALA A 32 24.01 -16.64 13.43
C ALA A 32 23.96 -17.37 14.79
N GLY A 33 23.82 -18.69 14.81
CA GLY A 33 23.87 -19.51 16.02
C GLY A 33 22.54 -19.65 16.78
N TYR A 34 21.42 -19.22 16.22
CA TYR A 34 20.09 -19.52 16.78
C TYR A 34 19.62 -20.90 16.34
N THR A 35 18.82 -21.55 17.17
CA THR A 35 18.03 -22.69 16.74
C THR A 35 16.76 -22.19 16.02
N PRO A 36 16.62 -22.39 14.69
CA PRO A 36 15.44 -21.97 13.94
C PRO A 36 14.21 -22.83 14.29
N VAL A 37 13.06 -22.18 14.44
CA VAL A 37 11.76 -22.82 14.62
C VAL A 37 10.72 -22.10 13.76
N LEU A 38 9.95 -22.85 12.98
CA LEU A 38 8.88 -22.32 12.13
C LEU A 38 7.51 -22.74 12.67
N ALA A 39 6.61 -21.79 12.90
CA ALA A 39 5.22 -22.07 13.22
C ALA A 39 4.29 -21.59 12.10
N THR A 40 3.44 -22.48 11.61
CA THR A 40 2.68 -22.30 10.36
C THR A 40 1.18 -22.50 10.57
N ASN A 41 0.40 -22.35 9.50
CA ASN A 41 -1.00 -22.75 9.49
C ASN A 41 -1.12 -24.29 9.59
N ARG A 42 -2.22 -24.77 10.18
CA ARG A 42 -2.53 -26.22 10.24
C ARG A 42 -2.72 -26.88 8.88
N LEU A 43 -2.96 -26.10 7.83
CA LEU A 43 -3.06 -26.60 6.46
C LEU A 43 -1.70 -26.82 5.80
N PHE A 44 -0.61 -26.33 6.41
CA PHE A 44 0.73 -26.54 5.89
C PHE A 44 1.10 -28.02 5.94
N GLU A 45 1.40 -28.59 4.78
CA GLU A 45 1.89 -29.96 4.65
C GLU A 45 3.37 -30.00 5.02
N GLU A 46 3.71 -30.88 5.96
CA GLU A 46 5.04 -31.00 6.53
C GLU A 46 5.96 -31.76 5.55
N GLU A 47 6.87 -31.04 4.91
CA GLU A 47 8.01 -31.60 4.15
C GLU A 47 9.31 -31.52 4.97
N GLU A 48 10.36 -32.23 4.54
CA GLU A 48 11.68 -32.24 5.17
C GLU A 48 12.32 -30.84 5.17
N ALA A 49 12.03 -30.06 6.22
CA ALA A 49 12.73 -28.81 6.49
C ALA A 49 13.93 -29.08 7.42
N PRO A 50 15.06 -28.34 7.26
CA PRO A 50 16.22 -28.50 8.13
C PRO A 50 16.01 -27.91 9.55
N TRP A 51 14.79 -27.48 9.87
CA TRP A 51 14.38 -26.92 11.16
C TRP A 51 13.02 -27.46 11.59
N GLU A 52 12.70 -27.31 12.87
CA GLU A 52 11.42 -27.74 13.42
C GLU A 52 10.26 -26.93 12.83
N VAL A 53 9.23 -27.62 12.33
CA VAL A 53 8.01 -27.02 11.81
C VAL A 53 6.83 -27.39 12.72
N TRP A 54 6.03 -26.39 13.10
CA TRP A 54 4.90 -26.53 14.00
C TRP A 54 3.62 -25.99 13.36
N PRO A 55 2.82 -26.83 12.67
CA PRO A 55 1.55 -26.43 12.05
C PRO A 55 0.45 -26.30 13.11
N VAL A 56 0.36 -25.13 13.75
CA VAL A 56 -0.48 -24.92 14.95
C VAL A 56 -1.66 -23.99 14.71
N TYR A 57 -1.54 -23.02 13.79
CA TYR A 57 -2.51 -21.93 13.65
C TYR A 57 -3.71 -22.30 12.78
N GLU A 58 -4.93 -22.09 13.28
CA GLU A 58 -6.18 -22.40 12.57
C GLU A 58 -6.54 -21.34 11.51
N TYR A 59 -6.20 -20.08 11.77
CA TYR A 59 -6.52 -18.95 10.91
C TYR A 59 -5.25 -18.36 10.31
N GLY A 60 -5.28 -18.09 9.00
CA GLY A 60 -4.29 -17.23 8.34
C GLY A 60 -4.65 -15.75 8.41
N PHE A 61 -3.73 -14.89 7.97
CA PHE A 61 -3.93 -13.44 7.94
C PHE A 61 -5.12 -13.05 7.05
N TRP A 62 -5.20 -13.64 5.85
CA TRP A 62 -6.22 -13.39 4.82
C TRP A 62 -7.51 -14.20 4.99
N GLY A 63 -7.52 -15.16 5.92
CA GLY A 63 -8.58 -16.15 6.03
C GLY A 63 -9.93 -15.58 6.50
N LYS A 64 -10.97 -15.84 5.72
CA LYS A 64 -12.31 -16.10 6.27
C LYS A 64 -12.24 -17.39 7.10
N PRO A 65 -13.10 -17.60 8.11
CA PRO A 65 -13.12 -18.86 8.84
C PRO A 65 -13.18 -20.03 7.88
N PRO A 66 -12.48 -21.15 8.15
CA PRO A 66 -12.56 -22.34 7.31
C PRO A 66 -14.04 -22.66 7.09
N ASP A 67 -14.42 -22.93 5.84
CA ASP A 67 -15.80 -23.26 5.51
C ASP A 67 -16.14 -24.57 6.22
N ARG A 68 -16.74 -24.47 7.41
CA ARG A 68 -17.16 -25.61 8.23
C ARG A 68 -18.41 -26.26 7.65
N LYS A 69 -18.49 -26.41 6.32
CA LYS A 69 -19.40 -27.34 5.68
C LYS A 69 -18.69 -28.67 5.54
N LYS A 70 -18.90 -29.51 6.56
CA LYS A 70 -18.59 -30.96 6.69
C LYS A 70 -17.59 -31.30 7.82
N LYS A 71 -18.01 -31.11 9.08
CA LYS A 71 -17.78 -32.04 10.22
C LYS A 71 -18.21 -31.37 11.54
N ALA A 72 -19.51 -31.41 11.83
CA ALA A 72 -20.08 -31.37 13.19
C ALA A 72 -21.60 -31.66 13.16
N ARG A 73 -22.01 -32.77 12.56
CA ARG A 73 -23.21 -33.48 13.03
C ARG A 73 -22.75 -34.34 14.20
N ARG A 74 -22.64 -33.74 15.39
CA ARG A 74 -22.64 -34.47 16.68
C ARG A 74 -23.11 -33.50 17.75
N GLY A 75 -24.28 -33.78 18.29
CA GLY A 75 -25.00 -32.92 19.22
C GLY A 75 -24.14 -32.59 20.44
N ARG A 76 -23.95 -31.29 20.70
CA ARG A 76 -23.62 -30.78 22.03
C ARG A 76 -24.63 -29.69 22.38
N SER A 77 -25.34 -29.96 23.46
CA SER A 77 -26.34 -29.10 24.10
C SER A 77 -25.87 -27.65 24.18
N TRP A 78 -26.71 -26.75 23.66
CA TRP A 78 -26.49 -25.30 23.56
C TRP A 78 -26.78 -24.53 24.86
N LEU A 79 -26.95 -25.24 25.98
CA LEU A 79 -27.55 -24.72 27.22
C LEU A 79 -26.65 -24.84 28.46
N SER A 80 -25.33 -24.69 28.35
CA SER A 80 -24.50 -24.59 29.57
C SER A 80 -24.43 -23.13 30.08
N PRO A 81 -24.85 -22.84 31.33
CA PRO A 81 -24.81 -21.49 31.90
C PRO A 81 -23.40 -20.89 31.89
N ARG A 82 -22.37 -21.72 32.02
CA ARG A 82 -20.95 -21.31 32.06
C ARG A 82 -20.47 -20.69 30.73
N VAL A 83 -20.95 -21.18 29.59
CA VAL A 83 -20.60 -20.60 28.27
C VAL A 83 -21.36 -19.30 28.01
N TRP A 84 -22.60 -19.19 28.51
CA TRP A 84 -23.39 -17.96 28.42
C TRP A 84 -22.80 -16.85 29.33
N VAL A 85 -22.42 -17.18 30.57
CA VAL A 85 -21.75 -16.24 31.49
C VAL A 85 -20.41 -15.78 30.96
N ARG A 86 -19.57 -16.67 30.41
CA ARG A 86 -18.27 -16.30 29.79
C ARG A 86 -18.46 -15.43 28.53
N ARG A 87 -19.54 -15.64 27.78
CA ARG A 87 -19.94 -14.80 26.64
C ARG A 87 -20.47 -13.44 27.06
N VAL A 88 -21.29 -13.37 28.12
CA VAL A 88 -21.81 -12.11 28.67
C VAL A 88 -20.68 -11.29 29.29
N LEU A 89 -19.76 -11.92 30.03
CA LEU A 89 -18.56 -11.28 30.57
C LEU A 89 -17.60 -10.82 29.46
N GLY A 90 -17.40 -11.61 28.40
CA GLY A 90 -16.64 -11.19 27.22
C GLY A 90 -17.31 -10.05 26.44
N CYS A 91 -18.64 -10.02 26.37
CA CYS A 91 -19.39 -8.92 25.79
C CYS A 91 -19.34 -7.65 26.67
N LEU A 92 -19.35 -7.80 28.01
CA LEU A 92 -19.25 -6.69 28.97
C LEU A 92 -17.85 -6.08 29.00
N GLY A 93 -16.80 -6.90 29.05
CA GLY A 93 -15.41 -6.43 28.97
C GLY A 93 -15.13 -5.71 27.65
N TRP A 94 -15.76 -6.14 26.55
CA TRP A 94 -15.63 -5.49 25.26
C TRP A 94 -16.57 -4.28 25.06
N CYS A 95 -17.76 -4.26 25.66
CA CYS A 95 -18.60 -3.06 25.72
C CYS A 95 -17.90 -1.95 26.53
N GLN A 96 -17.11 -2.30 27.56
CA GLN A 96 -16.20 -1.37 28.23
C GLN A 96 -15.13 -0.84 27.27
N VAL A 97 -14.44 -1.72 26.54
CA VAL A 97 -13.43 -1.36 25.52
C VAL A 97 -14.04 -0.43 24.45
N ARG A 98 -15.22 -0.76 23.90
CA ARG A 98 -15.89 0.10 22.90
C ARG A 98 -16.48 1.38 23.48
N LEU A 99 -17.01 1.38 24.71
CA LEU A 99 -17.39 2.62 25.37
C LEU A 99 -16.17 3.51 25.55
N VAL A 100 -15.05 2.98 26.02
CA VAL A 100 -13.74 3.66 26.12
C VAL A 100 -13.22 4.14 24.75
N PHE A 101 -13.56 3.46 23.66
CA PHE A 101 -13.07 3.77 22.30
C PHE A 101 -14.11 4.43 21.35
N SER A 102 -15.27 4.81 21.89
CA SER A 102 -16.37 5.53 21.21
C SER A 102 -16.33 7.04 21.49
N PRO A 103 -17.16 7.86 20.81
CA PRO A 103 -17.35 9.27 21.18
C PRO A 103 -17.81 9.49 22.63
N VAL A 104 -18.34 8.47 23.32
CA VAL A 104 -18.70 8.53 24.76
C VAL A 104 -17.48 8.30 25.66
N GLY A 105 -16.51 7.49 25.22
CA GLY A 105 -15.21 7.32 25.89
C GLY A 105 -14.35 8.58 25.85
N LEU A 106 -14.65 9.47 24.90
CA LEU A 106 -14.13 10.82 24.79
C LEU A 106 -14.37 11.62 26.08
N ILE A 107 -15.50 11.42 26.77
CA ILE A 107 -15.81 12.10 28.05
C ILE A 107 -14.90 11.60 29.19
N LYS A 108 -14.48 10.33 29.16
CA LYS A 108 -13.51 9.76 30.10
C LYS A 108 -12.08 10.23 29.79
N ALA A 109 -11.74 10.37 28.51
CA ALA A 109 -10.47 10.95 28.06
C ALA A 109 -10.39 12.47 28.30
N TYR A 110 -11.50 13.20 28.21
CA TYR A 110 -11.61 14.64 28.53
C TYR A 110 -11.17 14.98 29.97
N ARG A 111 -11.21 14.01 30.89
CA ARG A 111 -10.72 14.18 32.27
C ARG A 111 -9.20 14.01 32.42
N GLN A 112 -8.50 13.52 31.40
CA GLN A 112 -7.09 13.10 31.49
C GLN A 112 -6.13 13.91 30.61
N TYR A 113 -6.61 14.87 29.81
CA TYR A 113 -5.76 15.71 28.95
C TYR A 113 -6.12 17.20 29.12
N PRO A 114 -5.15 18.12 29.09
CA PRO A 114 -5.41 19.56 29.12
C PRO A 114 -6.14 20.01 27.83
N PRO A 115 -7.09 20.96 27.91
CA PRO A 115 -7.95 21.36 26.79
C PRO A 115 -7.19 21.90 25.55
N GLU A 116 -6.00 22.44 25.76
CA GLU A 116 -5.23 23.20 24.77
C GLU A 116 -4.63 22.32 23.67
N GLU A 117 -4.23 21.09 24.00
CA GLU A 117 -3.62 20.11 23.08
C GLU A 117 -4.65 19.49 22.10
N ILE A 118 -5.93 19.51 22.49
CA ILE A 118 -7.04 18.92 21.75
C ILE A 118 -7.60 19.94 20.73
N LEU A 119 -7.62 21.23 21.08
CA LEU A 119 -8.12 22.29 20.21
C LEU A 119 -7.21 22.52 18.99
N GLN A 120 -5.89 22.33 19.13
CA GLN A 120 -4.95 22.44 18.01
C GLN A 120 -5.11 21.33 16.94
N ARG A 121 -5.67 20.17 17.31
CA ARG A 121 -5.82 18.99 16.41
C ARG A 121 -7.17 18.90 15.70
N LEU A 122 -8.10 19.81 15.96
CA LEU A 122 -9.48 19.78 15.44
C LEU A 122 -9.72 20.75 14.25
N HIS A 123 -8.72 20.97 13.40
CA HIS A 123 -8.94 21.65 12.12
C HIS A 123 -9.51 20.67 11.09
N VAL A 124 -10.84 20.60 10.97
CA VAL A 124 -11.64 20.46 9.72
C VAL A 124 -13.15 20.45 10.05
N GLY A 125 -13.87 21.42 9.49
CA GLY A 125 -15.28 21.30 9.08
C GLY A 125 -16.31 21.00 10.19
N ALA A 126 -16.39 21.86 11.20
CA ALA A 126 -17.43 21.82 12.23
C ALA A 126 -18.83 22.20 11.68
N ILE A 127 -19.45 21.32 10.90
CA ILE A 127 -20.92 21.19 11.03
C ILE A 127 -21.13 20.60 12.43
N ASN A 128 -21.46 21.50 13.34
CA ASN A 128 -21.56 21.32 14.79
C ASN A 128 -21.95 19.89 15.19
N ARG A 129 -21.01 19.10 15.71
CA ARG A 129 -21.33 17.79 16.32
C ARG A 129 -22.40 17.94 17.41
N TRP A 130 -22.45 19.11 18.06
CA TRP A 130 -23.54 19.53 18.95
C TRP A 130 -24.90 19.69 18.26
N THR A 131 -24.99 20.24 17.05
CA THR A 131 -26.26 20.31 16.32
C THR A 131 -26.73 18.91 15.93
N ALA A 132 -25.83 17.99 15.57
CA ALA A 132 -26.18 16.60 15.33
C ALA A 132 -26.68 15.89 16.60
N VAL A 133 -26.04 16.12 17.75
CA VAL A 133 -26.48 15.59 19.06
C VAL A 133 -27.83 16.17 19.48
N VAL A 134 -28.00 17.50 19.38
CA VAL A 134 -29.26 18.19 19.68
C VAL A 134 -30.37 17.73 18.75
N PHE A 135 -30.08 17.58 17.45
CA PHE A 135 -31.03 17.03 16.48
C PHE A 135 -31.39 15.57 16.78
N PHE A 136 -30.42 14.75 17.20
CA PHE A 136 -30.67 13.36 17.59
C PHE A 136 -31.52 13.27 18.86
N LEU A 137 -31.25 14.11 19.86
CA LEU A 137 -32.06 14.26 21.08
C LEU A 137 -33.48 14.73 20.73
N PHE A 138 -33.61 15.73 19.85
CA PHE A 138 -34.90 16.21 19.36
C PHE A 138 -35.69 15.09 18.67
N LEU A 139 -35.07 14.34 17.75
CA LEU A 139 -35.70 13.18 17.09
C LEU A 139 -36.10 12.08 18.07
N TYR A 140 -35.29 11.83 19.10
CA TYR A 140 -35.62 10.86 20.14
C TYR A 140 -36.82 11.32 20.98
N CYS A 141 -36.80 12.57 21.46
CA CYS A 141 -37.92 13.19 22.19
C CYS A 141 -39.19 13.19 21.34
N TRP A 142 -39.10 13.54 20.06
CA TRP A 142 -40.22 13.49 19.12
C TRP A 142 -40.78 12.07 18.96
N LYS A 143 -39.91 11.06 18.80
CA LYS A 143 -40.33 9.66 18.68
C LYS A 143 -41.01 9.14 19.93
N ILE A 144 -40.50 9.49 21.11
CA ILE A 144 -41.15 9.18 22.37
C ILE A 144 -42.50 9.88 22.43
N ALA A 145 -42.57 11.20 22.22
CA ALA A 145 -43.80 11.96 22.28
C ALA A 145 -44.88 11.43 21.31
N ALA A 146 -44.50 11.13 20.07
CA ALA A 146 -45.38 10.55 19.05
C ALA A 146 -45.85 9.12 19.39
N ALA A 147 -45.04 8.35 20.12
CA ALA A 147 -45.42 7.01 20.58
C ALA A 147 -46.30 7.08 21.84
N THR A 148 -46.00 7.97 22.78
CA THR A 148 -46.83 8.26 23.96
C THR A 148 -48.21 8.75 23.54
N PHE A 149 -48.30 9.69 22.59
CA PHE A 149 -49.58 10.21 22.10
C PHE A 149 -50.44 9.12 21.44
N ARG A 150 -49.80 8.20 20.69
CA ARG A 150 -50.49 7.03 20.13
C ARG A 150 -50.95 6.05 21.19
N LEU A 151 -50.15 5.83 22.23
CA LEU A 151 -50.54 5.01 23.37
C LEU A 151 -51.74 5.61 24.10
N LEU A 152 -51.72 6.92 24.39
CA LEU A 152 -52.83 7.63 25.03
C LEU A 152 -54.12 7.59 24.19
N LYS A 153 -54.04 7.78 22.86
CA LYS A 153 -55.19 7.61 21.96
C LYS A 153 -55.73 6.17 21.94
N ALA A 154 -54.85 5.19 22.08
CA ALA A 154 -55.23 3.79 22.18
C ALA A 154 -55.82 3.45 23.55
N VAL A 155 -55.67 4.30 24.58
CA VAL A 155 -56.22 4.14 25.94
C VAL A 155 -57.66 4.71 26.08
N VAL A 156 -58.16 5.43 25.06
CA VAL A 156 -59.56 5.90 25.03
C VAL A 156 -60.50 4.74 24.65
N PRO A 157 -61.53 4.41 25.46
CA PRO A 157 -62.41 3.26 25.21
C PRO A 157 -63.28 3.50 23.98
N CYS A 158 -62.98 2.77 22.91
CA CYS A 158 -63.80 2.63 21.71
C CYS A 158 -63.87 1.14 21.32
N PRO A 159 -64.89 0.69 20.57
CA PRO A 159 -64.97 -0.70 20.10
C PRO A 159 -63.69 -1.09 19.33
N GLY A 160 -63.05 -2.19 19.73
CA GLY A 160 -61.76 -2.63 19.16
C GLY A 160 -60.50 -2.13 19.89
N TYR A 161 -60.64 -1.55 21.08
CA TYR A 161 -59.56 -1.05 21.94
C TYR A 161 -58.34 -1.98 22.07
N VAL A 162 -58.57 -3.27 22.36
CA VAL A 162 -57.50 -4.27 22.55
C VAL A 162 -56.65 -4.45 21.28
N GLN A 163 -57.27 -4.35 20.10
CA GLN A 163 -56.57 -4.46 18.81
C GLN A 163 -55.69 -3.23 18.51
N LYS A 164 -56.02 -2.06 19.07
CA LYS A 164 -55.24 -0.81 18.93
C LYS A 164 -54.15 -0.66 20.01
N LEU A 165 -54.33 -1.27 21.18
CA LEU A 165 -53.40 -1.18 22.30
C LEU A 165 -52.10 -1.95 22.05
N VAL A 166 -52.17 -3.18 21.55
CA VAL A 166 -51.00 -4.02 21.27
C VAL A 166 -49.98 -3.37 20.31
N PRO A 167 -50.39 -2.82 19.14
CA PRO A 167 -49.44 -2.13 18.25
C PRO A 167 -48.91 -0.83 18.86
N ALA A 168 -49.70 -0.10 19.65
CA ALA A 168 -49.26 1.13 20.32
C ALA A 168 -48.19 0.85 21.40
N VAL A 169 -48.37 -0.20 22.21
CA VAL A 169 -47.38 -0.66 23.20
C VAL A 169 -46.10 -1.12 22.52
N LYS A 170 -46.20 -1.90 21.43
CA LYS A 170 -45.01 -2.31 20.63
C LYS A 170 -44.26 -1.10 20.06
N GLN A 171 -44.98 -0.08 19.60
CA GLN A 171 -44.38 1.12 19.04
C GLN A 171 -43.71 1.99 20.10
N PHE A 172 -44.31 2.11 21.28
CA PHE A 172 -43.71 2.77 22.43
C PHE A 172 -42.43 2.07 22.88
N GLY A 173 -42.45 0.74 23.01
CA GLY A 173 -41.24 -0.04 23.27
C GLY A 173 -40.14 0.19 22.21
N ARG A 174 -40.50 0.20 20.92
CA ARG A 174 -39.55 0.49 19.83
C ARG A 174 -38.97 1.91 19.90
N ALA A 175 -39.76 2.91 20.29
CA ALA A 175 -39.30 4.29 20.45
C ALA A 175 -38.36 4.43 21.65
N LEU A 176 -38.68 3.79 22.77
CA LEU A 176 -37.87 3.78 24.00
C LEU A 176 -36.50 3.14 23.78
N PHE A 177 -36.45 2.02 23.04
CA PHE A 177 -35.20 1.33 22.70
C PHE A 177 -34.58 1.82 21.38
N TRP A 178 -35.13 2.86 20.74
CA TRP A 178 -34.62 3.36 19.47
C TRP A 178 -33.14 3.80 19.53
N PRO A 179 -32.66 4.51 20.57
CA PRO A 179 -31.25 4.85 20.69
C PRO A 179 -30.35 3.61 20.76
N ALA A 180 -30.78 2.57 21.47
CA ALA A 180 -30.05 1.29 21.52
C ALA A 180 -30.03 0.58 20.16
N VAL A 181 -31.15 0.59 19.42
CA VAL A 181 -31.26 0.00 18.08
C VAL A 181 -30.46 0.76 17.03
N VAL A 182 -30.38 2.09 17.13
CA VAL A 182 -29.54 2.93 16.24
C VAL A 182 -28.05 2.84 16.61
N ALA A 183 -27.74 2.70 17.90
CA ALA A 183 -26.38 2.45 18.37
C ALA A 183 -25.88 1.01 18.11
N LEU A 184 -26.80 0.06 17.91
CA LEU A 184 -26.49 -1.32 17.54
C LEU A 184 -26.02 -1.37 16.08
N PRO A 185 -24.83 -1.92 15.79
CA PRO A 185 -24.32 -2.00 14.42
C PRO A 185 -25.25 -2.82 13.51
N ARG A 186 -25.50 -2.34 12.29
CA ARG A 186 -26.23 -3.09 11.25
C ARG A 186 -25.58 -4.47 11.03
N GLY A 187 -26.38 -5.51 10.75
CA GLY A 187 -26.00 -6.94 10.88
C GLY A 187 -24.70 -7.43 10.21
N LYS A 188 -24.17 -6.73 9.18
CA LYS A 188 -22.84 -7.03 8.61
C LYS A 188 -21.71 -6.81 9.61
N TRP A 189 -21.78 -5.76 10.43
CA TRP A 189 -20.77 -5.44 11.45
C TRP A 189 -20.70 -6.47 12.57
N ILE A 190 -21.84 -7.02 13.00
CA ILE A 190 -21.89 -8.06 14.03
C ILE A 190 -21.21 -9.34 13.53
N LYS A 191 -21.35 -9.67 12.24
CA LYS A 191 -20.65 -10.81 11.63
C LYS A 191 -19.14 -10.60 11.60
N THR A 192 -18.67 -9.45 11.12
CA THR A 192 -17.23 -9.11 11.10
C THR A 192 -16.65 -9.08 12.51
N TRP A 193 -17.38 -8.52 13.47
CA TRP A 193 -16.99 -8.52 14.88
C TRP A 193 -16.85 -9.93 15.46
N ARG A 194 -17.85 -10.80 15.25
CA ARG A 194 -17.78 -12.20 15.71
C ARG A 194 -16.58 -12.91 15.09
N ALA A 195 -16.33 -12.69 13.81
CA ALA A 195 -15.20 -13.27 13.10
C ALA A 195 -13.86 -12.79 13.69
N ASN A 196 -13.67 -11.48 13.89
CA ASN A 196 -12.43 -10.93 14.45
C ASN A 196 -12.17 -11.39 15.88
N ASN A 197 -13.20 -11.42 16.74
CA ASN A 197 -13.06 -11.91 18.11
C ASN A 197 -12.76 -13.41 18.16
N GLN A 198 -13.39 -14.20 17.29
CA GLN A 198 -13.09 -15.61 17.16
C GLN A 198 -11.65 -15.81 16.67
N LYS A 199 -11.20 -15.01 15.70
CA LYS A 199 -9.82 -15.03 15.20
C LYS A 199 -8.83 -14.72 16.32
N ALA A 200 -9.02 -13.63 17.07
CA ALA A 200 -8.17 -13.24 18.20
C ALA A 200 -8.09 -14.33 19.29
N ALA A 201 -9.24 -14.85 19.73
CA ALA A 201 -9.29 -15.90 20.76
C ALA A 201 -8.71 -17.24 20.29
N THR A 202 -8.74 -17.50 18.98
CA THR A 202 -8.12 -18.71 18.42
C THR A 202 -6.62 -18.51 18.27
N PHE A 203 -6.17 -17.37 17.77
CA PHE A 203 -4.75 -17.02 17.67
C PHE A 203 -4.04 -17.08 19.03
N GLY A 204 -4.63 -16.53 20.09
CA GLY A 204 -4.06 -16.61 21.45
C GLY A 204 -3.96 -18.05 21.97
N ARG A 205 -4.95 -18.91 21.67
CA ARG A 205 -4.95 -20.32 22.08
C ARG A 205 -3.93 -21.14 21.28
N ASP A 206 -3.82 -20.89 19.99
CA ASP A 206 -2.87 -21.54 19.10
C ASP A 206 -1.44 -21.14 19.50
N THR A 207 -1.22 -19.86 19.82
CA THR A 207 0.05 -19.35 20.36
C THR A 207 0.40 -20.01 21.71
N LEU A 208 -0.57 -20.17 22.61
CA LEU A 208 -0.35 -20.92 23.85
C LEU A 208 0.01 -22.39 23.56
N THR A 209 -0.65 -23.01 22.58
CA THR A 209 -0.38 -24.40 22.18
C THR A 209 1.01 -24.57 21.57
N LEU A 210 1.50 -23.57 20.83
CA LEU A 210 2.87 -23.54 20.33
C LEU A 210 3.86 -23.54 21.50
N PHE A 211 3.69 -22.62 22.45
CA PHE A 211 4.65 -22.43 23.55
C PHE A 211 4.49 -23.41 24.72
N THR A 212 3.51 -24.31 24.69
CA THR A 212 3.53 -25.51 25.52
C THR A 212 4.45 -26.60 24.95
N ARG A 213 4.70 -26.58 23.64
CA ARG A 213 5.57 -27.54 22.95
C ARG A 213 6.98 -26.99 22.77
N VAL A 214 7.09 -25.72 22.38
CA VAL A 214 8.35 -25.00 22.21
C VAL A 214 8.57 -24.10 23.43
N ALA A 215 9.41 -24.52 24.37
CA ALA A 215 9.65 -23.74 25.57
C ALA A 215 10.43 -22.45 25.28
N LEU A 216 9.86 -21.30 25.66
CA LEU A 216 10.55 -20.01 25.61
C LEU A 216 11.65 -19.93 26.67
N GLY A 217 12.82 -19.49 26.26
CA GLY A 217 14.01 -19.25 27.07
C GLY A 217 14.51 -17.81 26.97
N LYS A 218 15.41 -17.43 27.88
CA LYS A 218 16.05 -16.10 27.85
C LYS A 218 16.91 -15.97 26.58
N GLY A 219 16.72 -14.87 25.85
CA GLY A 219 17.46 -14.59 24.61
C GLY A 219 16.78 -15.10 23.34
N ASP A 220 15.66 -15.82 23.47
CA ASP A 220 14.86 -16.23 22.31
C ASP A 220 14.25 -15.00 21.62
N LEU A 221 14.21 -15.06 20.28
CA LEU A 221 13.54 -14.07 19.44
C LEU A 221 12.28 -14.69 18.85
N VAL A 222 11.14 -14.01 19.00
CA VAL A 222 9.87 -14.41 18.37
C VAL A 222 9.52 -13.38 17.29
N LEU A 223 9.53 -13.80 16.03
CA LEU A 223 9.24 -12.96 14.88
C LEU A 223 7.86 -13.29 14.30
N ILE A 224 7.00 -12.28 14.18
CA ILE A 224 5.69 -12.41 13.51
C ILE A 224 5.71 -11.48 12.29
N PRO A 225 5.93 -12.00 11.07
CA PRO A 225 6.21 -11.18 9.89
C PRO A 225 5.00 -10.46 9.32
N THR A 226 3.79 -10.87 9.71
CA THR A 226 2.54 -10.21 9.31
C THR A 226 1.53 -10.31 10.43
N LEU A 227 0.98 -9.17 10.88
CA LEU A 227 -0.12 -9.13 11.86
C LEU A 227 -1.06 -7.93 11.68
N ALA A 228 -2.27 -8.06 12.24
CA ALA A 228 -3.25 -6.99 12.34
C ALA A 228 -3.86 -6.93 13.77
N GLU A 229 -4.91 -6.13 13.93
CA GLU A 229 -5.60 -5.95 15.21
C GLU A 229 -6.03 -7.26 15.89
N PRO A 230 -6.62 -8.26 15.21
CA PRO A 230 -7.04 -9.50 15.86
C PRO A 230 -5.89 -10.30 16.47
N GLU A 231 -4.76 -10.40 15.77
CA GLU A 231 -3.58 -11.12 16.23
C GLU A 231 -2.95 -10.44 17.46
N LEU A 232 -2.88 -9.10 17.48
CA LEU A 232 -2.45 -8.33 18.65
C LEU A 232 -3.31 -8.64 19.88
N MET A 233 -4.64 -8.66 19.72
CA MET A 233 -5.54 -8.99 20.83
C MET A 233 -5.39 -10.45 21.29
N GLY A 234 -5.12 -11.36 20.36
CA GLY A 234 -4.78 -12.75 20.68
C GLY A 234 -3.49 -12.88 21.49
N LEU A 235 -2.46 -12.10 21.17
CA LEU A 235 -1.20 -12.07 21.92
C LEU A 235 -1.40 -11.56 23.36
N VAL A 236 -2.23 -10.54 23.59
CA VAL A 236 -2.54 -10.08 24.97
C VAL A 236 -3.13 -11.21 25.81
N GLU A 237 -4.05 -11.99 25.23
CA GLU A 237 -4.67 -13.13 25.91
C GLU A 237 -3.64 -14.22 26.23
N TYR A 238 -2.67 -14.46 25.33
CA TYR A 238 -1.55 -15.38 25.59
C TYR A 238 -0.60 -14.85 26.68
N PHE A 239 -0.16 -13.58 26.61
CA PHE A 239 0.78 -12.99 27.57
C PHE A 239 0.28 -13.00 29.01
N ARG A 240 -1.05 -12.89 29.21
CA ARG A 240 -1.67 -13.01 30.53
C ARG A 240 -1.65 -14.43 31.09
N GLN A 241 -1.63 -15.43 30.22
CA GLN A 241 -1.70 -16.84 30.60
C GLN A 241 -0.31 -17.46 30.83
N ASP A 242 0.71 -17.02 30.09
CA ASP A 242 2.03 -17.63 30.15
C ASP A 242 3.13 -16.61 30.54
N PRO A 243 3.59 -16.61 31.80
CA PRO A 243 4.68 -15.75 32.25
C PRO A 243 6.00 -15.98 31.52
N ARG A 244 6.20 -17.15 30.88
CA ARG A 244 7.41 -17.45 30.09
C ARG A 244 7.53 -16.56 28.86
N SER A 245 6.43 -15.95 28.41
CA SER A 245 6.43 -14.93 27.36
C SER A 245 7.38 -13.76 27.63
N ARG A 246 7.75 -13.50 28.90
CA ARG A 246 8.70 -12.45 29.31
C ARG A 246 10.17 -12.80 29.01
N GLN A 247 10.46 -14.07 28.77
CA GLN A 247 11.83 -14.53 28.54
C GLN A 247 12.32 -14.22 27.12
N ALA A 248 11.40 -14.12 26.18
CA ALA A 248 11.68 -13.84 24.77
C ALA A 248 11.45 -12.38 24.41
N HIS A 249 12.09 -11.94 23.33
CA HIS A 249 11.83 -10.66 22.70
C HIS A 249 10.92 -10.86 21.49
N TRP A 250 9.80 -10.13 21.47
CA TRP A 250 8.79 -10.20 20.42
C TRP A 250 9.00 -9.11 19.37
N HIS A 251 9.09 -9.51 18.11
CA HIS A 251 9.26 -8.65 16.96
C HIS A 251 8.02 -8.75 16.07
N LEU A 252 7.29 -7.65 15.95
CA LEU A 252 5.99 -7.58 15.30
C LEU A 252 6.09 -6.71 14.03
N ILE A 253 5.90 -7.31 12.86
CA ILE A 253 5.96 -6.58 11.57
C ILE A 253 4.55 -6.28 11.03
N PHE A 254 4.33 -5.01 10.66
CA PHE A 254 3.09 -4.50 10.08
C PHE A 254 3.32 -4.06 8.64
N ARG A 255 2.66 -4.73 7.70
CA ARG A 255 2.90 -4.58 6.25
C ARG A 255 1.79 -3.87 5.48
N ARG A 256 0.80 -3.30 6.17
CA ARG A 256 -0.35 -2.64 5.53
C ARG A 256 -0.32 -1.15 5.80
N HIS A 257 -0.54 -0.35 4.76
CA HIS A 257 -0.79 1.06 4.93
C HIS A 257 -2.11 1.24 5.70
N ILE A 258 -2.15 2.26 6.55
CA ILE A 258 -3.31 2.57 7.39
C ILE A 258 -4.01 3.85 6.93
N TYR A 259 -3.31 4.70 6.17
CA TYR A 259 -3.88 5.86 5.49
C TYR A 259 -4.07 5.58 4.00
N GLN A 260 -5.13 6.13 3.42
CA GLN A 260 -5.31 6.23 1.96
C GLN A 260 -4.70 7.53 1.46
N GLY A 261 -4.21 7.57 0.22
CA GLY A 261 -3.60 8.79 -0.35
C GLY A 261 -2.27 9.16 0.31
N ARG A 262 -1.97 10.47 0.37
CA ARG A 262 -0.66 11.02 0.78
C ARG A 262 -0.83 12.19 1.74
N GLU A 263 0.25 12.65 2.37
CA GLU A 263 0.20 13.93 3.10
C GLU A 263 -0.11 15.08 2.12
N PRO A 264 -0.91 16.09 2.51
CA PRO A 264 -1.43 16.37 3.86
C PRO A 264 -2.79 15.70 4.22
N GLU A 265 -3.34 14.81 3.38
CA GLU A 265 -4.70 14.25 3.54
C GLU A 265 -4.84 13.32 4.75
N TYR A 266 -3.73 12.93 5.37
CA TYR A 266 -3.72 12.02 6.51
C TYR A 266 -4.45 12.60 7.72
N GLY A 267 -4.36 13.91 7.95
CA GLY A 267 -5.09 14.59 9.02
C GLY A 267 -6.60 14.35 8.98
N LEU A 268 -7.18 14.25 7.78
CA LEU A 268 -8.62 14.02 7.57
C LEU A 268 -9.04 12.59 7.96
N GLN A 269 -8.09 11.67 8.07
CA GLN A 269 -8.32 10.25 8.30
C GLN A 269 -8.00 9.81 9.73
N ASP A 270 -7.34 10.67 10.53
CA ASP A 270 -6.90 10.35 11.90
C ASP A 270 -8.05 9.82 12.78
N GLU A 271 -9.26 10.39 12.68
CA GLU A 271 -10.43 9.89 13.42
C GLU A 271 -10.90 8.50 12.97
N LYS A 272 -10.76 8.16 11.68
CA LYS A 272 -11.09 6.81 11.19
C LYS A 272 -10.14 5.76 11.76
N LEU A 273 -8.91 6.15 12.10
CA LEU A 273 -7.87 5.26 12.65
C LEU A 273 -7.87 5.17 14.17
N ARG A 274 -8.78 5.89 14.84
CA ARG A 274 -8.95 5.81 16.30
C ARG A 274 -9.11 4.37 16.82
N PRO A 275 -9.85 3.44 16.19
CA PRO A 275 -9.94 2.05 16.65
C PRO A 275 -8.58 1.34 16.68
N LEU A 276 -7.77 1.49 15.62
CA LEU A 276 -6.43 0.89 15.55
C LEU A 276 -5.49 1.48 16.60
N ARG A 277 -5.47 2.82 16.73
CA ARG A 277 -4.71 3.53 17.76
C ARG A 277 -5.03 3.01 19.17
N ASN A 278 -6.32 2.82 19.44
CA ASN A 278 -6.82 2.32 20.70
C ASN A 278 -6.47 0.85 20.95
N ALA A 279 -6.50 0.01 19.91
CA ALA A 279 -6.06 -1.38 20.01
C ALA A 279 -4.56 -1.49 20.34
N LEU A 280 -3.71 -0.68 19.69
CA LEU A 280 -2.27 -0.61 19.99
C LEU A 280 -2.02 -0.10 21.42
N ARG A 281 -2.78 0.90 21.88
CA ARG A 281 -2.67 1.41 23.24
C ARG A 281 -3.08 0.36 24.26
N PHE A 282 -4.23 -0.28 24.05
CA PHE A 282 -4.68 -1.39 24.88
C PHE A 282 -3.65 -2.52 24.92
N PHE A 283 -3.04 -2.85 23.78
CA PHE A 283 -1.96 -3.83 23.72
C PHE A 283 -0.79 -3.44 24.62
N GLN A 284 -0.29 -2.21 24.53
CA GLN A 284 0.80 -1.70 25.37
C GLN A 284 0.46 -1.65 26.87
N GLU A 285 -0.73 -1.16 27.22
CA GLU A 285 -1.21 -1.08 28.61
C GLU A 285 -1.36 -2.45 29.27
N ASN A 286 -1.48 -3.52 28.48
CA ASN A 286 -1.65 -4.89 28.97
C ASN A 286 -0.39 -5.74 28.86
N LEU A 287 0.76 -5.14 28.53
CA LEU A 287 2.05 -5.82 28.64
C LEU A 287 2.41 -5.98 30.12
N THR A 288 2.75 -7.20 30.50
CA THR A 288 3.11 -7.58 31.88
C THR A 288 4.61 -7.87 31.97
N GLY A 289 5.45 -7.02 31.37
CA GLY A 289 6.91 -7.17 31.34
C GLY A 289 7.47 -7.87 30.11
N GLN A 290 6.67 -8.07 29.05
CA GLN A 290 7.17 -8.53 27.76
C GLN A 290 8.01 -7.43 27.08
N THR A 291 9.10 -7.82 26.44
CA THR A 291 9.88 -6.93 25.58
C THR A 291 9.34 -7.04 24.16
N ILE A 292 8.94 -5.91 23.55
CA ILE A 292 8.29 -5.89 22.24
C ILE A 292 8.88 -4.78 21.37
N SER A 293 9.15 -5.10 20.10
CA SER A 293 9.53 -4.14 19.07
C SER A 293 8.57 -4.20 17.88
N PHE A 294 8.23 -3.03 17.38
CA PHE A 294 7.28 -2.84 16.28
C PHE A 294 8.03 -2.42 15.02
N PHE A 295 7.70 -3.05 13.90
CA PHE A 295 8.39 -2.83 12.64
C PHE A 295 7.45 -2.70 11.45
N THR A 296 7.96 -2.10 10.38
CA THR A 296 7.35 -2.05 9.04
C THR A 296 8.40 -2.32 7.97
N ASP A 297 7.97 -2.51 6.72
CA ASP A 297 8.88 -2.79 5.61
C ASP A 297 9.43 -1.52 4.92
N THR A 298 8.81 -0.36 5.14
CA THR A 298 9.18 0.91 4.52
C THR A 298 9.15 2.06 5.53
N ASP A 299 9.90 3.12 5.25
CA ASP A 299 9.91 4.35 6.05
C ASP A 299 8.56 5.05 6.02
N GLN A 300 7.85 5.00 4.90
CA GLN A 300 6.51 5.57 4.72
C GLN A 300 5.51 4.86 5.63
N LEU A 301 5.55 3.52 5.72
CA LEU A 301 4.74 2.78 6.69
C LEU A 301 5.15 3.11 8.12
N THR A 302 6.45 3.19 8.41
CA THR A 302 6.93 3.58 9.74
C THR A 302 6.41 4.96 10.14
N ALA A 303 6.43 5.93 9.22
CA ALA A 303 5.88 7.27 9.43
C ALA A 303 4.37 7.24 9.71
N GLN A 304 3.60 6.47 8.92
CA GLN A 304 2.15 6.30 9.14
C GLN A 304 1.84 5.71 10.53
N TYR A 305 2.50 4.63 10.93
CA TYR A 305 2.26 4.01 12.23
C TYR A 305 2.76 4.88 13.40
N ASN A 306 3.89 5.58 13.25
CA ASN A 306 4.40 6.52 14.26
C ASN A 306 3.47 7.73 14.44
N ARG A 307 2.76 8.17 13.39
CA ARG A 307 1.75 9.24 13.48
C ARG A 307 0.63 8.94 14.50
N LEU A 308 0.34 7.66 14.76
CA LEU A 308 -0.64 7.27 15.78
C LEU A 308 -0.23 7.71 17.20
N GLY A 309 1.07 7.90 17.45
CA GLY A 309 1.63 8.35 18.73
C GLY A 309 1.40 7.36 19.87
N VAL A 310 1.53 6.06 19.59
CA VAL A 310 1.30 4.98 20.58
C VAL A 310 2.56 4.16 20.79
N ALA A 311 3.13 3.60 19.73
CA ALA A 311 4.37 2.84 19.79
C ALA A 311 5.40 3.42 18.82
N ARG A 312 6.68 3.17 19.08
CA ARG A 312 7.77 3.51 18.16
C ARG A 312 7.98 2.35 17.19
N PHE A 313 7.68 2.60 15.93
CA PHE A 313 7.96 1.70 14.80
C PHE A 313 9.32 2.02 14.19
N ARG A 314 9.97 0.99 13.65
CA ARG A 314 11.23 1.08 12.89
C ARG A 314 11.10 0.31 11.58
N THR A 315 11.80 0.77 10.55
CA THR A 315 11.86 0.06 9.26
C THR A 315 12.81 -1.13 9.36
N LEU A 316 12.40 -2.28 8.83
CA LEU A 316 13.25 -3.45 8.64
C LEU A 316 13.64 -3.62 7.17
N PRO A 317 14.83 -4.16 6.89
CA PRO A 317 15.20 -4.53 5.54
C PRO A 317 14.36 -5.71 5.05
N ILE A 318 14.10 -5.73 3.75
CA ILE A 318 13.49 -6.86 3.04
C ILE A 318 14.56 -7.95 2.81
N PRO A 319 14.36 -9.19 3.28
CA PRO A 319 15.35 -10.26 3.11
C PRO A 319 15.30 -10.84 1.70
N VAL A 320 16.35 -10.59 0.91
CA VAL A 320 16.55 -11.14 -0.44
C VAL A 320 17.48 -12.37 -0.42
N ARG A 321 17.26 -13.37 -1.29
CA ARG A 321 18.10 -14.60 -1.34
C ARG A 321 19.50 -14.31 -1.86
N ARG A 322 20.51 -14.99 -1.29
CA ARG A 322 21.93 -14.90 -1.69
C ARG A 322 22.18 -15.13 -3.19
N ASP A 323 21.34 -15.92 -3.84
CA ASP A 323 21.48 -16.24 -5.26
C ASP A 323 21.34 -15.02 -6.17
N TYR A 324 20.57 -14.00 -5.74
CA TYR A 324 20.43 -12.76 -6.51
C TYR A 324 21.68 -11.88 -6.50
N TYR A 325 22.59 -12.08 -5.54
CA TYR A 325 23.78 -11.24 -5.35
C TYR A 325 24.85 -11.55 -6.40
N ASN A 326 24.83 -12.78 -6.92
CA ASN A 326 25.78 -13.29 -7.91
C ASN A 326 25.14 -13.40 -9.29
N ALA A 327 24.18 -12.51 -9.62
CA ALA A 327 23.55 -12.50 -10.92
C ALA A 327 24.63 -12.52 -12.03
N PRO A 328 24.49 -13.36 -13.08
CA PRO A 328 25.51 -13.52 -14.10
C PRO A 328 25.94 -12.17 -14.65
N SER A 329 27.25 -11.96 -14.80
CA SER A 329 27.81 -10.77 -15.44
C SER A 329 27.12 -10.59 -16.79
N GLY A 330 26.41 -9.47 -16.93
CA GLY A 330 25.31 -9.41 -17.89
C GLY A 330 25.70 -9.64 -19.33
N ARG A 331 24.67 -9.95 -20.12
CA ARG A 331 24.79 -10.40 -21.50
C ARG A 331 25.51 -9.37 -22.37
N PRO A 332 26.21 -9.80 -23.43
CA PRO A 332 26.81 -8.89 -24.39
C PRO A 332 25.79 -7.85 -24.86
N ALA A 333 26.21 -6.60 -25.07
CA ALA A 333 25.33 -5.53 -25.54
C ALA A 333 24.63 -5.88 -26.87
N THR A 334 25.24 -6.77 -27.67
CA THR A 334 24.73 -7.28 -28.95
C THR A 334 23.65 -8.36 -28.81
N ALA A 335 23.48 -8.96 -27.63
CA ALA A 335 22.46 -9.99 -27.41
C ALA A 335 21.06 -9.34 -27.27
N PRO A 336 19.97 -10.01 -27.70
CA PRO A 336 18.63 -9.52 -27.46
C PRO A 336 18.36 -9.24 -25.98
N MET A 337 17.72 -8.12 -25.69
CA MET A 337 17.40 -7.71 -24.33
C MET A 337 16.12 -8.42 -23.86
N ASN A 338 16.18 -9.14 -22.75
CA ASN A 338 15.00 -9.80 -22.18
C ASN A 338 14.28 -8.88 -21.19
N ILE A 339 13.09 -8.42 -21.56
CA ILE A 339 12.20 -7.62 -20.72
C ILE A 339 11.24 -8.57 -20.00
N ILE A 340 11.23 -8.48 -18.67
CA ILE A 340 10.43 -9.38 -17.83
C ILE A 340 9.33 -8.63 -17.09
N TYR A 341 8.21 -9.32 -16.91
CA TYR A 341 7.19 -8.98 -15.93
C TYR A 341 7.01 -10.18 -15.00
N VAL A 342 7.11 -9.95 -13.69
CA VAL A 342 7.18 -11.02 -12.71
C VAL A 342 6.09 -10.87 -11.65
N GLY A 343 5.32 -11.94 -11.46
CA GLY A 343 4.18 -12.00 -10.56
C GLY A 343 2.88 -12.29 -11.29
N ASP A 344 1.79 -12.38 -10.53
CA ASP A 344 0.47 -12.64 -11.07
C ASP A 344 -0.09 -11.49 -11.93
N ALA A 345 -0.93 -11.88 -12.87
CA ALA A 345 -1.71 -10.99 -13.71
C ALA A 345 -2.84 -10.34 -12.90
N ARG A 346 -2.58 -9.11 -12.42
CA ARG A 346 -3.55 -8.31 -11.68
C ARG A 346 -3.52 -6.84 -12.12
N PRO A 347 -4.67 -6.13 -12.08
CA PRO A 347 -4.74 -4.70 -12.31
C PRO A 347 -3.88 -3.87 -11.36
N GLU A 348 -3.87 -4.23 -10.07
CA GLU A 348 -3.01 -3.61 -9.04
C GLU A 348 -1.52 -3.64 -9.42
N LYS A 349 -1.08 -4.65 -10.18
CA LYS A 349 0.32 -4.80 -10.60
C LYS A 349 0.60 -4.22 -11.99
N GLY A 350 -0.40 -3.62 -12.62
CA GLY A 350 -0.28 -2.99 -13.94
C GLY A 350 -0.24 -3.95 -15.11
N TYR A 351 -0.69 -5.20 -14.94
CA TYR A 351 -0.67 -6.21 -16.00
C TYR A 351 -1.42 -5.76 -17.27
N GLN A 352 -2.46 -4.94 -17.10
CA GLN A 352 -3.26 -4.35 -18.17
C GLN A 352 -2.49 -3.45 -19.14
N HIS A 353 -1.30 -2.97 -18.75
CA HIS A 353 -0.49 -2.07 -19.58
C HIS A 353 0.47 -2.83 -20.51
N LEU A 354 0.76 -4.10 -20.21
CA LEU A 354 1.72 -4.90 -20.99
C LEU A 354 1.38 -5.06 -22.48
N PRO A 355 0.11 -5.27 -22.90
CA PRO A 355 -0.23 -5.40 -24.33
C PRO A 355 0.21 -4.18 -25.14
N VAL A 356 -0.05 -2.97 -24.63
CA VAL A 356 0.30 -1.71 -25.31
C VAL A 356 1.81 -1.55 -25.40
N VAL A 357 2.54 -1.87 -24.33
CA VAL A 357 4.02 -1.83 -24.33
C VAL A 357 4.60 -2.75 -25.40
N VAL A 358 4.10 -3.98 -25.51
CA VAL A 358 4.57 -4.95 -26.53
C VAL A 358 4.24 -4.44 -27.95
N GLN A 359 3.05 -3.87 -28.16
CA GLN A 359 2.64 -3.32 -29.45
C GLN A 359 3.49 -2.10 -29.87
N ASP A 360 3.73 -1.18 -28.94
CA ASP A 360 4.51 0.05 -29.17
C ASP A 360 5.98 -0.24 -29.51
N LEU A 361 6.51 -1.37 -29.04
CA LEU A 361 7.88 -1.81 -29.29
C LEU A 361 7.97 -2.80 -30.45
N TRP A 362 6.84 -3.17 -31.06
CA TRP A 362 6.77 -4.30 -31.99
C TRP A 362 7.65 -4.12 -33.23
N LEU A 363 7.44 -3.02 -33.96
CA LEU A 363 8.10 -2.77 -35.24
C LEU A 363 9.60 -2.56 -35.09
N ASP A 364 10.01 -1.77 -34.11
CA ASP A 364 11.39 -1.30 -33.97
C ASP A 364 12.29 -2.28 -33.21
N TYR A 365 11.72 -3.07 -32.27
CA TYR A 365 12.50 -3.87 -31.32
C TYR A 365 12.13 -5.36 -31.27
N VAL A 366 10.85 -5.70 -31.28
CA VAL A 366 10.42 -7.11 -31.19
C VAL A 366 10.63 -7.82 -32.52
N GLN A 367 10.10 -7.27 -33.61
CA GLN A 367 10.21 -7.84 -34.96
C GLN A 367 11.66 -7.87 -35.45
N THR A 368 12.47 -6.90 -35.04
CA THR A 368 13.92 -6.83 -35.33
C THR A 368 14.76 -7.73 -34.43
N ARG A 369 14.13 -8.49 -33.51
CA ARG A 369 14.77 -9.39 -32.53
C ARG A 369 15.81 -8.71 -31.63
N ARG A 370 15.66 -7.41 -31.39
CA ARG A 370 16.48 -6.67 -30.42
C ARG A 370 15.98 -6.88 -28.99
N VAL A 371 14.68 -7.18 -28.82
CA VAL A 371 14.02 -7.37 -27.54
C VAL A 371 13.21 -8.65 -27.52
N HIS A 372 13.23 -9.35 -26.39
CA HIS A 372 12.33 -10.44 -26.05
C HIS A 372 11.52 -10.09 -24.80
N PHE A 373 10.29 -10.59 -24.71
CA PHE A 373 9.43 -10.47 -23.54
C PHE A 373 9.22 -11.83 -22.89
N THR A 374 9.43 -11.93 -21.58
CA THR A 374 9.04 -13.09 -20.77
C THR A 374 8.10 -12.63 -19.67
N LEU A 375 6.80 -12.92 -19.82
CA LEU A 375 5.75 -12.35 -18.97
C LEU A 375 5.05 -13.41 -18.13
N HIS A 376 5.22 -13.33 -16.81
CA HIS A 376 4.45 -14.15 -15.88
C HIS A 376 2.98 -13.69 -15.87
N SER A 377 2.09 -14.58 -16.28
CA SER A 377 0.72 -14.28 -16.70
C SER A 377 -0.32 -15.20 -16.05
N TYR A 378 0.02 -15.79 -14.89
CA TYR A 378 -0.91 -16.61 -14.11
C TYR A 378 -1.89 -15.73 -13.32
N TYR A 379 -3.10 -16.23 -13.08
CA TYR A 379 -4.10 -15.51 -12.28
C TYR A 379 -4.00 -15.82 -10.80
N ASN A 380 -4.24 -14.81 -9.97
CA ASN A 380 -4.36 -14.92 -8.52
C ASN A 380 -5.65 -15.55 -8.03
N CYS A 381 -6.71 -15.43 -8.83
CA CYS A 381 -8.00 -16.03 -8.58
C CYS A 381 -8.39 -16.89 -9.79
N PRO A 382 -9.17 -17.98 -9.60
CA PRO A 382 -9.46 -18.91 -10.70
C PRO A 382 -10.08 -18.26 -11.94
N GLU A 383 -10.89 -17.21 -11.78
CA GLU A 383 -11.57 -16.52 -12.88
C GLU A 383 -10.74 -15.39 -13.50
N GLY A 384 -9.65 -14.98 -12.86
CA GLY A 384 -8.93 -13.75 -13.19
C GLY A 384 -9.75 -12.49 -12.93
N GLU A 385 -9.07 -11.35 -12.83
CA GLU A 385 -9.75 -10.04 -12.74
C GLU A 385 -10.07 -9.52 -14.15
N PRO A 386 -11.20 -8.82 -14.39
CA PRO A 386 -11.67 -8.50 -15.74
C PRO A 386 -10.63 -7.85 -16.65
N ALA A 387 -9.90 -6.83 -16.17
CA ALA A 387 -8.87 -6.16 -16.95
C ALA A 387 -7.65 -7.05 -17.23
N ALA A 388 -7.31 -7.95 -16.30
CA ALA A 388 -6.23 -8.91 -16.50
C ALA A 388 -6.60 -9.97 -17.54
N VAL A 389 -7.87 -10.40 -17.57
CA VAL A 389 -8.39 -11.36 -18.55
C VAL A 389 -8.32 -10.79 -19.97
N VAL A 390 -8.76 -9.54 -20.16
CA VAL A 390 -8.68 -8.85 -21.46
C VAL A 390 -7.24 -8.69 -21.91
N ALA A 391 -6.36 -8.22 -21.03
CA ALA A 391 -4.95 -8.01 -21.34
C ALA A 391 -4.22 -9.32 -21.69
N ARG A 392 -4.51 -10.42 -20.97
CA ARG A 392 -3.94 -11.73 -21.29
C ARG A 392 -4.39 -12.22 -22.65
N ALA A 393 -5.68 -12.07 -23.00
CA ALA A 393 -6.18 -12.44 -24.31
C ALA A 393 -5.50 -11.66 -25.44
N GLN A 394 -5.24 -10.35 -25.25
CA GLN A 394 -4.48 -9.54 -26.19
C GLN A 394 -3.03 -10.02 -26.33
N LEU A 395 -2.35 -10.29 -25.21
CA LEU A 395 -0.98 -10.81 -25.19
C LEU A 395 -0.86 -12.19 -25.85
N GLN A 396 -1.83 -13.08 -25.66
CA GLN A 396 -1.87 -14.38 -26.34
C GLN A 396 -1.98 -14.23 -27.86
N GLY A 397 -2.66 -13.18 -28.34
CA GLY A 397 -2.66 -12.83 -29.76
C GLY A 397 -1.33 -12.31 -30.30
N LEU A 398 -0.39 -11.94 -29.42
CA LEU A 398 0.95 -11.44 -29.73
C LEU A 398 2.05 -12.48 -29.45
N GLU A 399 1.68 -13.68 -29.00
CA GLU A 399 2.61 -14.72 -28.59
C GLU A 399 3.43 -15.22 -29.79
N THR A 400 4.75 -15.18 -29.64
CA THR A 400 5.75 -15.53 -30.66
C THR A 400 7.01 -16.06 -29.97
N GLU A 401 8.05 -16.41 -30.73
CA GLU A 401 9.37 -16.71 -30.14
C GLU A 401 9.94 -15.52 -29.35
N GLN A 402 9.54 -14.27 -29.67
CA GLN A 402 10.01 -13.05 -29.02
C GLN A 402 9.10 -12.60 -27.87
N VAL A 403 7.88 -13.16 -27.73
CA VAL A 403 6.93 -12.83 -26.66
C VAL A 403 6.42 -14.11 -26.06
N ARG A 404 6.96 -14.48 -24.89
CA ARG A 404 6.63 -15.72 -24.17
C ARG A 404 5.78 -15.41 -22.94
N LEU A 405 4.67 -16.13 -22.79
CA LEU A 405 3.81 -16.06 -21.62
C LEU A 405 3.99 -17.30 -20.74
N ILE A 406 4.11 -17.10 -19.42
CA ILE A 406 4.11 -18.18 -18.43
C ILE A 406 2.76 -18.14 -17.74
N LEU A 407 1.89 -19.11 -17.99
CA LEU A 407 0.49 -19.07 -17.60
C LEU A 407 0.23 -19.72 -16.23
N GLU A 408 1.25 -20.41 -15.72
CA GLU A 408 1.24 -21.25 -14.55
C GLU A 408 1.94 -20.54 -13.37
N PRO A 409 1.55 -20.83 -12.13
CA PRO A 409 2.34 -20.41 -10.98
C PRO A 409 3.72 -21.07 -11.07
N LEU A 410 4.77 -20.27 -10.82
CA LEU A 410 6.14 -20.76 -10.78
C LEU A 410 6.47 -21.24 -9.36
N ASP A 411 7.30 -22.28 -9.27
CA ASP A 411 7.95 -22.64 -8.03
C ASP A 411 9.09 -21.65 -7.72
N THR A 412 9.73 -21.83 -6.58
CA THR A 412 10.78 -20.93 -6.06
C THR A 412 11.99 -20.84 -7.00
N GLU A 413 12.38 -21.93 -7.65
CA GLU A 413 13.54 -21.95 -8.55
C GLU A 413 13.19 -21.36 -9.92
N GLY A 414 12.03 -21.70 -10.48
CA GLY A 414 11.52 -21.12 -11.72
C GLY A 414 11.24 -19.61 -11.60
N TYR A 415 10.75 -19.16 -10.43
CA TYR A 415 10.61 -17.73 -10.12
C TYR A 415 11.96 -17.03 -10.12
N ARG A 416 12.95 -17.59 -9.42
CA ARG A 416 14.31 -17.05 -9.41
C ARG A 416 14.90 -16.96 -10.81
N ASP A 417 14.81 -18.05 -11.57
CA ASP A 417 15.38 -18.15 -12.90
C ASP A 417 14.72 -17.15 -13.86
N LEU A 418 13.40 -16.94 -13.74
CA LEU A 418 12.71 -15.88 -14.47
C LEU A 418 13.29 -14.50 -14.15
N VAL A 419 13.43 -14.16 -12.87
CA VAL A 419 13.99 -12.85 -12.46
C VAL A 419 15.40 -12.69 -12.99
N LEU A 420 16.28 -13.68 -12.77
CA LEU A 420 17.68 -13.63 -13.21
C LEU A 420 17.85 -13.70 -14.73
N SER A 421 16.82 -14.15 -15.47
CA SER A 421 16.84 -14.14 -16.93
C SER A 421 16.66 -12.73 -17.52
N GLY A 422 16.17 -11.77 -16.73
CA GLY A 422 15.81 -10.43 -17.19
C GLY A 422 16.98 -9.46 -17.31
N ASP A 423 16.96 -8.67 -18.38
CA ASP A 423 17.82 -7.50 -18.57
C ASP A 423 17.11 -6.19 -18.16
N LEU A 424 15.77 -6.21 -18.04
CA LEU A 424 14.91 -5.12 -17.57
C LEU A 424 13.64 -5.69 -16.93
N CYS A 425 13.27 -5.21 -15.75
CA CYS A 425 12.06 -5.63 -15.06
C CYS A 425 10.99 -4.52 -15.05
N LEU A 426 9.80 -4.85 -15.56
CA LEU A 426 8.64 -3.95 -15.56
C LEU A 426 7.86 -4.11 -14.25
N ILE A 427 7.74 -3.03 -13.47
CA ILE A 427 7.02 -3.02 -12.19
C ILE A 427 5.98 -1.90 -12.22
N LEU A 428 4.90 -2.13 -12.95
CA LEU A 428 3.92 -1.12 -13.37
C LEU A 428 2.80 -0.90 -12.33
N TYR A 429 3.15 -0.91 -11.05
CA TYR A 429 2.19 -1.06 -9.97
C TYR A 429 1.26 0.15 -9.78
N ASP A 430 0.11 -0.10 -9.18
CA ASP A 430 -0.82 0.93 -8.78
C ASP A 430 -0.19 1.90 -7.76
N ARG A 431 -0.17 3.20 -8.10
CA ARG A 431 0.53 4.21 -7.31
C ARG A 431 -0.13 4.50 -5.96
N GLU A 432 -1.46 4.37 -5.87
CA GLU A 432 -2.19 4.61 -4.61
C GLU A 432 -1.93 3.48 -3.61
N GLN A 433 -1.82 2.25 -4.09
CA GLN A 433 -1.54 1.10 -3.24
C GLN A 433 -0.06 1.03 -2.84
N TYR A 434 0.87 1.35 -3.75
CA TYR A 434 2.31 1.21 -3.55
C TYR A 434 3.03 2.52 -3.17
N TYR A 435 2.30 3.55 -2.74
CA TYR A 435 2.92 4.73 -2.13
C TYR A 435 3.75 4.35 -0.89
N ALA A 436 3.13 3.62 0.05
CA ALA A 436 3.78 3.19 1.29
C ALA A 436 4.17 1.72 1.30
N ARG A 437 3.54 0.86 0.47
CA ARG A 437 3.85 -0.59 0.45
C ARG A 437 5.17 -0.86 -0.25
N SER A 438 5.93 -1.80 0.29
CA SER A 438 7.13 -2.34 -0.36
C SER A 438 6.77 -3.24 -1.54
N SER A 439 7.75 -3.48 -2.41
CA SER A 439 7.67 -4.46 -3.50
C SER A 439 8.82 -5.45 -3.39
N GLY A 440 8.50 -6.74 -3.21
CA GLY A 440 9.50 -7.81 -3.10
C GLY A 440 10.32 -7.96 -4.39
N ILE A 441 9.63 -8.01 -5.53
CA ILE A 441 10.28 -8.09 -6.85
C ILE A 441 11.17 -6.88 -7.13
N PHE A 442 10.80 -5.67 -6.68
CA PHE A 442 11.69 -4.51 -6.79
C PHE A 442 12.97 -4.74 -5.99
N ALA A 443 12.86 -5.19 -4.74
CA ALA A 443 14.04 -5.45 -3.92
C ALA A 443 14.94 -6.54 -4.53
N GLU A 444 14.35 -7.59 -5.11
CA GLU A 444 15.07 -8.67 -5.80
C GLU A 444 15.76 -8.20 -7.09
N ALA A 445 15.07 -7.42 -7.93
CA ALA A 445 15.65 -6.83 -9.14
C ALA A 445 16.81 -5.89 -8.82
N MET A 446 16.68 -5.06 -7.77
CA MET A 446 17.75 -4.17 -7.33
C MET A 446 18.97 -4.94 -6.80
N VAL A 447 18.79 -6.00 -6.01
CA VAL A 447 19.92 -6.87 -5.59
C VAL A 447 20.57 -7.56 -6.79
N ALA A 448 19.78 -7.95 -7.80
CA ALA A 448 20.29 -8.56 -9.02
C ALA A 448 20.96 -7.58 -9.99
N GLY A 449 20.92 -6.26 -9.70
CA GLY A 449 21.43 -5.23 -10.60
C GLY A 449 20.68 -5.14 -11.92
N ILE A 450 19.38 -5.46 -11.91
CA ILE A 450 18.48 -5.40 -13.07
C ILE A 450 17.78 -4.04 -13.07
N PRO A 451 17.90 -3.25 -14.16
CA PRO A 451 17.16 -2.02 -14.30
C PRO A 451 15.64 -2.21 -14.24
N VAL A 452 14.93 -1.18 -13.79
CA VAL A 452 13.47 -1.23 -13.61
C VAL A 452 12.75 -0.06 -14.26
N VAL A 453 11.49 -0.29 -14.64
CA VAL A 453 10.51 0.78 -14.93
C VAL A 453 9.45 0.76 -13.83
N VAL A 454 9.29 1.89 -13.13
CA VAL A 454 8.39 2.04 -11.97
C VAL A 454 7.53 3.31 -12.08
N PRO A 455 6.32 3.34 -11.49
CA PRO A 455 5.49 4.54 -11.48
C PRO A 455 6.00 5.55 -10.44
N ALA A 456 5.92 6.83 -10.80
CA ALA A 456 6.13 7.94 -9.89
C ALA A 456 5.11 7.93 -8.74
N GLY A 457 5.49 8.52 -7.60
CA GLY A 457 4.63 8.55 -6.42
C GLY A 457 4.49 7.20 -5.69
N THR A 458 5.40 6.25 -5.96
CA THR A 458 5.51 4.98 -5.24
C THR A 458 6.76 4.90 -4.36
N TRP A 459 6.76 3.98 -3.39
CA TRP A 459 7.95 3.63 -2.60
C TRP A 459 9.15 3.31 -3.49
N MET A 460 8.93 2.62 -4.60
CA MET A 460 9.97 2.18 -5.53
C MET A 460 10.65 3.37 -6.21
N ALA A 461 9.88 4.32 -6.74
CA ALA A 461 10.43 5.54 -7.32
C ALA A 461 11.27 6.34 -6.31
N MET A 462 10.85 6.37 -5.04
CA MET A 462 11.61 7.02 -3.96
C MET A 462 12.95 6.35 -3.63
N GLN A 463 13.11 5.05 -3.94
CA GLN A 463 14.39 4.36 -3.75
C GLN A 463 15.42 4.75 -4.81
N LEU A 464 14.95 5.13 -6.02
CA LEU A 464 15.82 5.55 -7.12
C LEU A 464 16.30 7.01 -6.96
N SER A 465 15.59 7.83 -6.18
CA SER A 465 15.82 9.29 -6.11
C SER A 465 17.25 9.67 -5.72
N GLN A 466 17.89 8.93 -4.81
CA GLN A 466 19.27 9.24 -4.41
C GLN A 466 20.26 9.01 -5.55
N ALA A 467 20.16 7.88 -6.23
CA ALA A 467 21.02 7.56 -7.37
C ALA A 467 20.80 8.57 -8.51
N MET A 468 19.53 8.90 -8.81
CA MET A 468 19.18 9.92 -9.81
C MET A 468 19.76 11.29 -9.47
N ALA A 469 19.61 11.76 -8.24
CA ALA A 469 20.15 13.04 -7.80
C ALA A 469 21.68 13.10 -7.93
N GLN A 470 22.37 12.02 -7.56
CA GLN A 470 23.83 11.91 -7.71
C GLN A 470 24.25 11.91 -9.19
N TYR A 471 23.52 11.18 -10.03
CA TYR A 471 23.76 11.14 -11.47
C TYR A 471 23.59 12.53 -12.11
N HIS A 472 22.48 13.21 -11.86
CA HIS A 472 22.24 14.55 -12.40
C HIS A 472 23.25 15.59 -11.89
N ALA A 473 23.69 15.47 -10.63
CA ALA A 473 24.79 16.30 -10.12
C ALA A 473 26.10 16.04 -10.88
N GLY A 474 26.40 14.79 -11.25
CA GLY A 474 27.52 14.43 -12.11
C GLY A 474 27.37 14.99 -13.53
N VAL A 475 26.19 14.88 -14.14
CA VAL A 475 25.88 15.45 -15.46
C VAL A 475 26.13 16.96 -15.48
N ARG A 476 25.69 17.68 -14.44
CA ARG A 476 25.96 19.13 -14.30
C ARG A 476 27.46 19.46 -14.31
N GLN A 477 28.30 18.59 -13.74
CA GLN A 477 29.75 18.80 -13.70
C GLN A 477 30.45 18.47 -15.02
N GLN A 478 29.91 17.52 -15.78
CA GLN A 478 30.50 17.04 -17.04
C GLN A 478 30.05 17.86 -18.24
N ALA A 479 28.79 18.30 -18.27
CA ALA A 479 28.22 19.07 -19.37
C ALA A 479 28.52 20.57 -19.22
N ARG A 480 28.66 21.26 -20.35
CA ARG A 480 28.81 22.72 -20.35
C ARG A 480 27.46 23.38 -20.09
N VAL A 481 27.34 24.10 -18.99
CA VAL A 481 26.16 24.94 -18.70
C VAL A 481 26.22 26.18 -19.61
N LEU A 482 25.23 26.32 -20.49
CA LEU A 482 25.12 27.47 -21.40
C LEU A 482 24.39 28.64 -20.75
N GLN A 483 23.34 28.34 -20.00
CA GLN A 483 22.46 29.33 -19.38
C GLN A 483 21.76 28.73 -18.17
N THR A 484 21.53 29.57 -17.15
CA THR A 484 20.82 29.20 -15.93
C THR A 484 19.71 30.22 -15.67
N HIS A 485 18.50 29.73 -15.38
CA HIS A 485 17.43 30.54 -14.81
C HIS A 485 17.11 30.05 -13.40
N LEU A 486 17.06 30.96 -12.44
CA LEU A 486 16.52 30.63 -11.12
C LEU A 486 15.00 30.80 -11.16
N GLY A 487 14.27 29.96 -10.42
CA GLY A 487 12.82 30.00 -10.37
C GLY A 487 12.27 31.36 -9.95
N ARG A 488 13.01 32.11 -9.11
CA ARG A 488 12.64 33.47 -8.69
C ARG A 488 12.77 34.53 -9.81
N ASP A 489 13.56 34.23 -10.84
CA ASP A 489 13.82 35.15 -11.96
C ASP A 489 12.83 34.90 -13.13
N LEU A 490 12.01 33.85 -13.03
CA LEU A 490 10.99 33.51 -14.02
C LEU A 490 9.71 34.33 -13.81
N SER A 491 9.09 34.76 -14.90
CA SER A 491 7.78 35.42 -14.88
C SER A 491 6.66 34.39 -14.78
N TRP A 492 6.27 34.04 -13.55
CA TRP A 492 5.20 33.08 -13.28
C TRP A 492 3.82 33.65 -13.54
N GLN A 493 3.01 32.89 -14.27
CA GLN A 493 1.58 33.09 -14.41
C GLN A 493 0.84 32.04 -13.58
N VAL A 494 -0.36 32.39 -13.11
CA VAL A 494 -1.23 31.50 -12.33
C VAL A 494 -2.55 31.36 -13.08
N GLU A 495 -2.98 30.12 -13.30
CA GLU A 495 -4.29 29.80 -13.87
C GLU A 495 -5.05 28.84 -12.95
N VAL A 496 -6.39 28.91 -13.01
CA VAL A 496 -7.28 27.97 -12.34
C VAL A 496 -7.69 26.92 -13.35
N ILE A 497 -7.41 25.67 -13.04
CA ILE A 497 -7.75 24.51 -13.87
C ILE A 497 -8.64 23.54 -13.09
N GLU A 498 -9.32 22.67 -13.81
CA GLU A 498 -10.01 21.54 -13.19
C GLU A 498 -8.98 20.54 -12.65
N PHE A 499 -9.09 20.18 -11.37
CA PHE A 499 -8.28 19.12 -10.77
C PHE A 499 -8.71 17.78 -11.35
N LEU A 500 -7.79 17.14 -12.07
CA LEU A 500 -7.94 15.76 -12.53
C LEU A 500 -6.86 14.92 -11.84
N PRO A 501 -7.23 13.96 -10.98
CA PRO A 501 -6.25 13.04 -10.40
C PRO A 501 -5.60 12.20 -11.53
N PRO A 502 -4.34 11.76 -11.37
CA PRO A 502 -3.62 11.03 -12.42
C PRO A 502 -4.35 9.81 -12.98
N GLU A 503 -5.08 9.07 -12.13
CA GLU A 503 -5.87 7.90 -12.56
C GLU A 503 -7.00 8.25 -13.54
N GLU A 504 -7.61 9.43 -13.41
CA GLU A 504 -8.62 9.90 -14.36
C GLU A 504 -7.98 10.42 -15.65
N LYS A 505 -6.77 10.99 -15.57
CA LYS A 505 -5.97 11.34 -16.76
C LYS A 505 -5.58 10.09 -17.57
N ASP A 506 -5.33 8.98 -16.88
CA ASP A 506 -4.96 7.68 -17.48
C ASP A 506 -6.17 6.93 -18.10
N ARG A 507 -7.42 7.37 -17.89
CA ARG A 507 -8.60 6.75 -18.53
C ARG A 507 -8.78 7.28 -19.96
N PRO A 508 -8.98 6.41 -20.97
CA PRO A 508 -9.32 6.88 -22.31
C PRO A 508 -10.64 7.65 -22.24
N ARG A 509 -10.63 8.92 -22.65
CA ARG A 509 -11.85 9.71 -22.85
C ARG A 509 -12.64 9.05 -23.98
N LEU A 510 -13.61 8.22 -23.64
CA LEU A 510 -14.65 7.83 -24.57
C LEU A 510 -15.40 9.11 -24.91
N GLU A 511 -15.16 9.67 -26.10
CA GLU A 511 -16.03 10.69 -26.65
C GLU A 511 -17.45 10.11 -26.65
N GLU A 512 -18.32 10.63 -25.79
CA GLU A 512 -19.75 10.35 -25.83
C GLU A 512 -20.32 10.93 -27.13
N LYS A 513 -20.10 10.25 -28.26
CA LYS A 513 -21.01 10.37 -29.39
C LYS A 513 -22.35 9.87 -28.89
N LYS A 514 -23.26 10.80 -28.58
CA LYS A 514 -24.67 10.57 -28.28
C LYS A 514 -25.34 9.75 -29.40
N MET A 515 -25.12 8.43 -29.41
CA MET A 515 -25.95 7.51 -30.16
C MET A 515 -27.24 7.33 -29.37
N LYS A 516 -28.34 7.88 -29.91
CA LYS A 516 -29.69 7.61 -29.42
C LYS A 516 -29.91 6.09 -29.44
N PRO A 517 -30.31 5.46 -28.32
CA PRO A 517 -30.60 4.04 -28.33
C PRO A 517 -31.88 3.79 -29.12
N LEU A 518 -31.80 2.93 -30.15
CA LEU A 518 -32.98 2.31 -30.76
C LEU A 518 -33.69 1.46 -29.69
N ALA A 519 -34.96 1.74 -29.48
CA ALA A 519 -35.81 1.02 -28.55
C ALA A 519 -35.99 -0.44 -28.99
N LYS A 520 -35.71 -1.39 -28.08
CA LYS A 520 -36.27 -2.74 -28.12
C LYS A 520 -37.10 -3.00 -26.86
N PRO A 521 -38.28 -3.64 -26.98
CA PRO A 521 -39.16 -3.89 -25.84
C PRO A 521 -38.89 -5.27 -25.20
N GLY A 522 -38.92 -5.30 -23.85
CA GLY A 522 -39.33 -6.48 -23.08
C GLY A 522 -38.28 -7.15 -22.18
N LYS A 523 -38.50 -7.03 -20.85
CA LYS A 523 -38.24 -7.99 -19.74
C LYS A 523 -36.77 -8.44 -19.50
N ASP A 524 -36.19 -8.55 -18.29
CA ASP A 524 -36.70 -8.67 -16.92
C ASP A 524 -35.62 -8.27 -15.87
N LYS A 525 -36.07 -7.59 -14.81
CA LYS A 525 -35.66 -7.56 -13.37
C LYS A 525 -34.21 -7.70 -12.84
N GLU A 526 -33.14 -7.79 -13.63
CA GLU A 526 -31.75 -7.71 -13.10
C GLU A 526 -31.11 -6.31 -13.19
N SER A 527 -31.67 -5.42 -14.02
CA SER A 527 -31.11 -4.08 -14.30
C SER A 527 -31.39 -3.00 -13.24
N LYS A 528 -31.83 -3.36 -12.02
CA LYS A 528 -32.14 -2.37 -10.96
C LYS A 528 -31.02 -2.20 -9.94
N LYS A 529 -30.09 -3.16 -9.86
CA LYS A 529 -28.96 -3.07 -8.92
C LYS A 529 -27.78 -2.30 -9.51
N GLU A 530 -27.53 -2.46 -10.81
CA GLU A 530 -26.53 -1.65 -11.54
C GLU A 530 -27.01 -0.21 -11.79
N LYS A 531 -28.33 0.04 -11.88
CA LYS A 531 -28.86 1.40 -12.02
C LYS A 531 -28.92 2.21 -10.72
N GLU A 532 -28.77 1.57 -9.56
CA GLU A 532 -28.61 2.29 -8.28
C GLU A 532 -27.12 2.58 -7.99
N GLU A 533 -26.18 1.75 -8.44
CA GLU A 533 -24.74 2.08 -8.36
C GLU A 533 -24.32 3.11 -9.43
N ALA A 534 -24.94 3.13 -10.61
CA ALA A 534 -24.67 4.13 -11.66
C ALA A 534 -25.39 5.48 -11.46
N LYS A 535 -26.27 5.63 -10.45
CA LYS A 535 -26.97 6.90 -10.17
C LYS A 535 -26.36 7.74 -9.04
N ASP A 536 -25.37 7.19 -8.33
CA ASP A 536 -24.57 7.93 -7.35
C ASP A 536 -23.26 8.50 -7.94
N GLU A 537 -22.95 8.26 -9.22
CA GLU A 537 -22.07 9.12 -10.03
C GLU A 537 -22.85 10.37 -10.49
N LYS A 538 -23.35 11.15 -9.53
CA LYS A 538 -23.57 12.57 -9.80
C LYS A 538 -22.18 13.20 -9.87
N GLU A 539 -21.89 13.82 -11.01
CA GLU A 539 -20.82 14.81 -11.22
C GLU A 539 -20.53 15.53 -9.90
N LYS A 540 -19.44 15.12 -9.23
CA LYS A 540 -18.88 15.94 -8.18
C LYS A 540 -18.41 17.20 -8.90
N PRO A 541 -18.74 18.41 -8.45
CA PRO A 541 -18.14 19.61 -9.03
C PRO A 541 -16.62 19.44 -8.99
N GLY A 542 -15.98 19.53 -10.16
CA GLY A 542 -14.53 19.40 -10.29
C GLY A 542 -13.87 20.33 -9.30
N GLN A 543 -12.98 19.79 -8.46
CA GLN A 543 -12.25 20.64 -7.52
C GLN A 543 -11.37 21.57 -8.34
N GLU A 544 -11.41 22.87 -8.06
CA GLU A 544 -10.51 23.83 -8.70
C GLU A 544 -9.08 23.60 -8.16
N GLN A 545 -8.10 23.54 -9.07
CA GLN A 545 -6.68 23.49 -8.74
C GLN A 545 -5.96 24.68 -9.37
N LEU A 546 -4.97 25.20 -8.65
CA LEU A 546 -4.06 26.20 -9.18
C LEU A 546 -2.94 25.52 -9.96
N ARG A 547 -2.66 26.03 -11.16
CA ARG A 547 -1.46 25.72 -11.94
C ARG A 547 -0.64 26.99 -12.11
N ARG A 548 0.68 26.88 -11.94
CA ARG A 548 1.63 27.95 -12.25
C ARG A 548 2.47 27.58 -13.43
N TRP A 549 2.71 28.52 -14.33
CA TRP A 549 3.60 28.27 -15.45
C TRP A 549 4.49 29.46 -15.77
N ALA A 550 5.63 29.18 -16.36
CA ALA A 550 6.58 30.18 -16.83
C ALA A 550 7.28 29.69 -18.10
N GLU A 551 7.78 30.61 -18.91
CA GLU A 551 8.54 30.31 -20.12
C GLU A 551 10.00 30.76 -20.01
N ALA A 552 10.89 30.01 -20.65
CA ALA A 552 12.28 30.37 -20.84
C ALA A 552 12.72 30.08 -22.28
N ALA A 553 13.58 30.94 -22.83
CA ALA A 553 14.19 30.70 -24.14
C ALA A 553 15.24 29.58 -24.03
N ILE A 554 15.27 28.70 -25.04
CA ILE A 554 16.25 27.62 -25.12
C ILE A 554 17.45 28.13 -25.93
N PRO A 555 18.68 28.10 -25.38
CA PRO A 555 19.88 28.43 -26.16
C PRO A 555 20.01 27.52 -27.39
N PRO A 556 20.36 28.04 -28.58
CA PRO A 556 20.44 27.23 -29.81
C PRO A 556 21.42 26.05 -29.73
N ALA A 557 22.46 26.17 -28.91
CA ALA A 557 23.45 25.12 -28.69
C ALA A 557 23.07 24.15 -27.55
N ALA A 558 21.94 24.36 -26.87
CA ALA A 558 21.49 23.46 -25.81
C ALA A 558 21.07 22.12 -26.40
N SER A 559 21.45 21.06 -25.69
CA SER A 559 21.10 19.66 -25.96
C SER A 559 20.10 19.12 -24.94
N HIS A 560 20.17 19.60 -23.70
CA HIS A 560 19.35 19.14 -22.59
C HIS A 560 18.95 20.29 -21.67
N LEU A 561 17.85 20.12 -20.95
CA LEU A 561 17.44 20.93 -19.81
C LEU A 561 17.59 20.09 -18.54
N LEU A 562 18.41 20.56 -17.61
CA LEU A 562 18.45 20.03 -16.24
C LEU A 562 17.63 20.94 -15.34
N LEU A 563 16.55 20.39 -14.79
CA LEU A 563 15.78 21.00 -13.73
C LEU A 563 16.26 20.44 -12.39
N SER A 564 16.54 21.31 -11.42
CA SER A 564 16.80 20.90 -10.04
C SER A 564 16.08 21.79 -9.04
N CYS A 565 15.54 21.21 -7.99
CA CYS A 565 14.85 21.91 -6.91
C CYS A 565 14.92 21.12 -5.61
N SER A 566 14.43 21.73 -4.53
CA SER A 566 14.17 21.06 -3.26
C SER A 566 12.67 21.06 -2.99
N GLU A 567 12.20 20.07 -2.23
CA GLU A 567 10.81 20.02 -1.78
C GLU A 567 10.51 21.25 -0.91
N GLY A 568 9.42 21.97 -1.20
CA GLY A 568 8.94 23.08 -0.38
C GLY A 568 7.70 22.69 0.45
N GLU A 569 7.04 23.70 1.03
CA GLU A 569 5.87 23.48 1.90
C GLU A 569 4.55 23.38 1.11
N PRO A 570 3.58 22.53 1.53
CA PRO A 570 3.66 21.59 2.65
C PRO A 570 4.52 20.37 2.31
N THR A 571 5.36 19.99 3.27
CA THR A 571 6.26 18.83 3.13
C THR A 571 5.52 17.49 2.95
N GLY A 572 6.07 16.60 2.14
CA GLY A 572 5.44 15.33 1.73
C GLY A 572 4.53 15.46 0.50
N SER A 573 4.55 16.60 -0.18
CA SER A 573 3.74 16.87 -1.37
C SER A 573 4.47 16.47 -2.64
N PHE A 574 3.70 16.04 -3.63
CA PHE A 574 4.22 15.72 -4.95
C PHE A 574 3.82 16.82 -5.93
N VAL A 575 4.80 17.26 -6.71
CA VAL A 575 4.64 18.28 -7.73
C VAL A 575 4.57 17.58 -9.08
N GLU A 576 3.51 17.86 -9.83
CA GLU A 576 3.47 17.54 -11.25
C GLU A 576 4.14 18.69 -12.00
N VAL A 577 5.20 18.35 -12.70
CA VAL A 577 6.03 19.23 -13.52
C VAL A 577 5.80 18.84 -14.98
N GLN A 578 5.06 19.67 -15.69
CA GLN A 578 4.90 19.50 -17.14
C GLN A 578 5.92 20.40 -17.85
N VAL A 579 6.72 19.78 -18.72
CA VAL A 579 7.74 20.42 -19.53
C VAL A 579 7.28 20.38 -20.98
N THR A 580 6.86 21.52 -21.51
CA THR A 580 6.41 21.67 -22.89
C THR A 580 7.48 22.42 -23.68
N GLN A 581 7.97 21.83 -24.76
CA GLN A 581 8.91 22.48 -25.68
C GLN A 581 8.15 23.03 -26.88
N VAL A 582 8.37 24.31 -27.17
CA VAL A 582 7.65 25.09 -28.18
C VAL A 582 8.64 25.60 -29.23
N GLU A 583 8.21 25.67 -30.48
CA GLU A 583 9.04 26.21 -31.56
C GLU A 583 9.46 27.67 -31.34
N ALA A 584 10.58 28.05 -31.94
CA ALA A 584 11.09 29.43 -31.85
C ALA A 584 10.20 30.44 -32.58
N ALA A 585 9.59 30.04 -33.70
CA ALA A 585 8.89 30.92 -34.65
C ALA A 585 7.36 30.97 -34.46
N GLY A 586 6.82 30.29 -33.44
CA GLY A 586 5.37 30.22 -33.18
C GLY A 586 5.04 29.61 -31.83
N ASP A 587 3.77 29.26 -31.62
CA ASP A 587 3.27 28.63 -30.38
C ASP A 587 2.97 27.13 -30.56
N LEU A 588 3.55 26.50 -31.58
CA LEU A 588 3.39 25.06 -31.82
C LEU A 588 4.16 24.25 -30.76
N GLU A 589 3.43 23.42 -30.03
CA GLU A 589 4.00 22.47 -29.08
C GLU A 589 4.62 21.29 -29.84
N VAL A 590 5.93 21.10 -29.67
CA VAL A 590 6.69 20.04 -30.37
C VAL A 590 6.80 18.79 -29.51
N SER A 591 6.89 18.97 -28.20
CA SER A 591 6.93 17.87 -27.24
C SER A 591 6.38 18.33 -25.90
N GLN A 592 5.67 17.44 -25.22
CA GLN A 592 5.18 17.66 -23.87
C GLN A 592 5.47 16.41 -23.04
N GLU A 593 6.12 16.59 -21.90
CA GLU A 593 6.38 15.52 -20.95
C GLU A 593 5.88 15.91 -19.55
N THR A 594 5.24 14.97 -18.86
CA THR A 594 4.75 15.15 -17.50
C THR A 594 5.62 14.37 -16.53
N HIS A 595 6.06 15.01 -15.44
CA HIS A 595 6.97 14.43 -14.46
C HIS A 595 6.45 14.67 -13.05
N ILE A 596 6.30 13.62 -12.24
CA ILE A 596 5.89 13.75 -10.84
C ILE A 596 7.13 13.66 -9.95
N LEU A 597 7.45 14.76 -9.28
CA LEU A 597 8.60 14.88 -8.37
C LEU A 597 8.12 15.00 -6.92
N GLY A 598 8.82 14.36 -5.98
CA GLY A 598 8.54 14.50 -4.54
C GLY A 598 8.81 13.23 -3.74
N GLY A 599 8.49 13.28 -2.44
CA GLY A 599 8.55 12.12 -1.53
C GLY A 599 9.85 11.95 -0.74
N ARG A 600 10.86 12.82 -0.93
CA ARG A 600 12.12 12.82 -0.17
C ARG A 600 12.52 14.26 0.19
N ARG A 601 12.59 14.55 1.49
CA ARG A 601 12.97 15.87 2.03
C ARG A 601 14.49 16.09 2.10
N ASP A 602 15.22 14.99 2.18
CA ASP A 602 16.66 14.94 2.43
C ASP A 602 17.50 15.00 1.15
N LEU A 603 16.87 14.97 -0.02
CA LEU A 603 17.53 14.90 -1.32
C LEU A 603 16.98 15.96 -2.27
N PRO A 604 17.84 16.55 -3.12
CA PRO A 604 17.37 17.43 -4.18
C PRO A 604 16.57 16.64 -5.20
N LEU A 605 15.46 17.22 -5.67
CA LEU A 605 14.67 16.73 -6.78
C LEU A 605 15.32 17.21 -8.08
N SER A 606 15.39 16.34 -9.08
CA SER A 606 15.99 16.70 -10.37
C SER A 606 15.41 15.90 -11.52
N LEU A 607 15.43 16.53 -12.70
CA LEU A 607 14.90 15.99 -13.95
C LEU A 607 15.83 16.43 -15.09
N LEU A 608 16.20 15.49 -15.97
CA LEU A 608 16.92 15.76 -17.20
C LEU A 608 15.99 15.53 -18.41
N VAL A 609 15.79 16.57 -19.22
CA VAL A 609 14.92 16.53 -20.41
C VAL A 609 15.76 16.83 -21.66
N PRO A 610 15.82 15.94 -22.66
CA PRO A 610 16.51 16.24 -23.91
C PRO A 610 15.74 17.27 -24.72
N ARG A 611 16.47 18.10 -25.47
CA ARG A 611 15.88 19.12 -26.32
C ARG A 611 15.40 18.51 -27.65
N THR A 612 14.20 18.86 -28.06
CA THR A 612 13.68 18.53 -29.39
C THR A 612 14.29 19.47 -30.45
N PRO A 613 14.74 19.00 -31.63
CA PRO A 613 15.49 19.82 -32.58
C PRO A 613 14.85 21.16 -33.00
N SER A 614 13.51 21.21 -33.15
CA SER A 614 12.78 22.44 -33.51
C SER A 614 12.41 23.34 -32.31
N ALA A 615 12.70 22.91 -31.08
CA ALA A 615 12.38 23.67 -29.89
C ALA A 615 13.27 24.92 -29.74
N GLY A 616 12.62 26.06 -29.48
CA GLY A 616 13.26 27.35 -29.18
C GLY A 616 12.84 27.95 -27.84
N ARG A 617 11.75 27.48 -27.24
CA ARG A 617 11.27 27.88 -25.91
C ARG A 617 10.84 26.65 -25.11
N VAL A 618 10.95 26.74 -23.79
CA VAL A 618 10.38 25.76 -22.86
C VAL A 618 9.37 26.45 -21.96
N ARG A 619 8.18 25.85 -21.85
CA ARG A 619 7.15 26.21 -20.88
C ARG A 619 7.17 25.19 -19.76
N LEU A 620 7.48 25.66 -18.56
CA LEU A 620 7.45 24.87 -17.34
C LEU A 620 6.13 25.12 -16.63
N SER A 621 5.37 24.05 -16.35
CA SER A 621 4.12 24.11 -15.62
C SER A 621 4.19 23.28 -14.34
N LEU A 622 3.74 23.84 -13.24
CA LEU A 622 3.75 23.26 -11.91
C LEU A 622 2.32 23.20 -11.36
N GLN A 623 1.92 22.02 -10.90
CA GLN A 623 0.67 21.80 -10.17
C GLN A 623 0.85 20.72 -9.10
N GLY A 624 -0.12 20.56 -8.21
CA GLY A 624 -0.11 19.43 -7.27
C GLY A 624 -0.43 18.12 -8.00
N ALA A 625 0.42 17.10 -7.84
CA ALA A 625 0.22 15.82 -8.55
C ALA A 625 -0.94 15.01 -7.99
N PHE A 626 -1.17 15.07 -6.68
CA PHE A 626 -2.20 14.27 -5.99
C PHE A 626 -3.16 15.10 -5.14
N ALA A 627 -2.90 16.41 -5.00
CA ALA A 627 -3.72 17.31 -4.20
C ALA A 627 -3.97 18.63 -4.96
N PRO A 628 -5.12 19.29 -4.75
CA PRO A 628 -5.45 20.56 -5.43
C PRO A 628 -4.58 21.73 -4.96
N SER A 629 -3.88 21.60 -3.82
CA SER A 629 -2.94 22.60 -3.34
C SER A 629 -1.75 22.72 -4.27
N LEU A 630 -1.33 23.94 -4.57
CA LEU A 630 -0.10 24.20 -5.31
C LEU A 630 1.12 24.03 -4.37
N PRO A 631 1.96 23.01 -4.57
CA PRO A 631 3.16 22.82 -3.78
C PRO A 631 4.19 23.90 -4.11
N THR A 632 4.96 24.31 -3.12
CA THR A 632 6.10 25.23 -3.34
C THR A 632 7.32 24.39 -3.73
N LEU A 633 8.05 24.78 -4.77
CA LEU A 633 9.40 24.28 -5.03
C LEU A 633 10.41 25.30 -4.50
N ALA A 634 11.31 24.85 -3.62
CA ALA A 634 12.42 25.67 -3.16
C ALA A 634 13.60 25.55 -4.12
N ASP A 635 14.38 26.62 -4.26
CA ASP A 635 15.64 26.64 -5.03
C ASP A 635 15.55 26.07 -6.45
N LEU A 636 14.41 26.28 -7.13
CA LEU A 636 14.23 25.82 -8.50
C LEU A 636 15.28 26.45 -9.42
N ARG A 637 15.96 25.63 -10.21
CA ARG A 637 16.93 26.01 -11.23
C ARG A 637 16.63 25.28 -12.52
N LEU A 638 16.71 26.01 -13.62
CA LEU A 638 16.66 25.51 -14.99
C LEU A 638 18.04 25.76 -15.61
N GLU A 639 18.78 24.71 -15.92
CA GLU A 639 20.10 24.77 -16.52
C GLU A 639 20.07 24.16 -17.92
N PHE A 640 20.37 24.96 -18.93
CA PHE A 640 20.48 24.50 -20.30
C PHE A 640 21.90 24.00 -20.55
N LEU A 641 22.01 22.72 -20.89
CA LEU A 641 23.28 22.00 -21.00
C LEU A 641 23.63 21.71 -22.44
N GLN A 642 24.92 21.81 -22.75
CA GLN A 642 25.52 21.28 -23.98
C GLN A 642 26.36 20.04 -23.63
N ALA A 643 25.86 18.88 -24.03
CA ALA A 643 26.56 17.61 -23.94
C ALA A 643 27.18 17.25 -25.29
N SER A 644 28.32 16.55 -25.27
CA SER A 644 29.00 16.06 -26.48
C SER A 644 28.41 14.76 -27.01
N THR A 645 27.68 14.03 -26.17
CA THR A 645 27.01 12.77 -26.48
C THR A 645 25.57 12.85 -25.99
N ASP A 646 24.74 11.93 -26.48
CA ASP A 646 23.43 11.70 -25.90
C ASP A 646 23.58 11.18 -24.46
N LEU A 647 22.81 11.74 -23.54
CA LEU A 647 22.95 11.44 -22.11
C LEU A 647 21.71 10.68 -21.63
N PRO A 648 21.88 9.54 -20.93
CA PRO A 648 20.76 8.87 -20.29
C PRO A 648 19.98 9.85 -19.41
N ARG A 649 18.66 9.80 -19.46
CA ARG A 649 17.76 10.65 -18.66
C ARG A 649 17.77 10.32 -17.18
N SER A 650 18.20 9.10 -16.82
CA SER A 650 18.21 8.60 -15.45
C SER A 650 19.33 7.57 -15.26
N THR A 651 19.33 6.93 -14.11
CA THR A 651 20.28 5.89 -13.72
C THR A 651 19.55 4.82 -12.92
N VAL A 652 20.05 3.57 -12.91
CA VAL A 652 19.44 2.39 -12.25
C VAL A 652 18.08 1.96 -12.82
N GLY A 653 17.19 2.89 -13.15
CA GLY A 653 15.88 2.63 -13.74
C GLY A 653 15.19 3.91 -14.18
N MET A 654 13.99 3.75 -14.73
CA MET A 654 13.13 4.83 -15.20
C MET A 654 11.86 4.96 -14.36
N VAL A 655 11.45 6.20 -14.15
CA VAL A 655 10.22 6.54 -13.43
C VAL A 655 9.23 7.16 -14.42
N TYR A 656 8.05 6.57 -14.58
CA TYR A 656 7.00 7.13 -15.43
C TYR A 656 5.91 7.81 -14.60
N SER A 657 5.36 8.91 -15.09
CA SER A 657 4.33 9.69 -14.39
C SER A 657 2.92 9.43 -14.92
N THR A 658 2.81 9.11 -16.21
CA THR A 658 1.57 8.75 -16.89
C THR A 658 1.76 7.45 -17.67
N THR A 659 0.67 6.70 -17.89
CA THR A 659 0.77 5.34 -18.45
C THR A 659 1.24 5.30 -19.91
N ASP A 660 1.05 6.37 -20.68
CA ASP A 660 1.56 6.54 -22.04
C ASP A 660 3.10 6.65 -22.10
N GLN A 661 3.75 7.03 -21.00
CA GLN A 661 5.20 7.15 -20.91
C GLN A 661 5.91 5.81 -20.72
N ILE A 662 5.20 4.72 -20.42
CA ILE A 662 5.82 3.42 -20.10
C ILE A 662 6.69 2.95 -21.27
N SER A 663 6.16 2.98 -22.50
CA SER A 663 6.90 2.56 -23.69
C SER A 663 8.12 3.45 -23.96
N ALA A 664 8.01 4.77 -23.74
CA ALA A 664 9.15 5.69 -23.86
C ALA A 664 10.25 5.41 -22.83
N CYS A 665 9.87 5.10 -21.58
CA CYS A 665 10.81 4.71 -20.52
C CYS A 665 11.54 3.40 -20.86
N VAL A 666 10.85 2.46 -21.52
CA VAL A 666 11.48 1.21 -21.97
C VAL A 666 12.46 1.47 -23.11
N ARG A 667 12.11 2.31 -24.10
CA ARG A 667 13.01 2.71 -25.21
C ARG A 667 14.30 3.35 -24.68
N GLU A 668 14.18 4.30 -23.76
CA GLU A 668 15.32 4.94 -23.09
C GLU A 668 16.33 3.92 -22.52
N ILE A 669 15.84 2.90 -21.81
CA ILE A 669 16.71 1.86 -21.24
C ILE A 669 17.31 0.96 -22.33
N ILE A 670 16.58 0.69 -23.42
CA ILE A 670 17.11 -0.08 -24.56
C ILE A 670 18.25 0.68 -25.24
N ASP A 671 18.06 1.99 -25.46
CA ASP A 671 19.02 2.84 -26.17
C ASP A 671 20.28 3.12 -25.33
N HIS A 672 20.14 3.22 -24.01
CA HIS A 672 21.24 3.41 -23.05
C HIS A 672 21.53 2.16 -22.19
N ARG A 673 21.39 0.97 -22.78
CA ARG A 673 21.46 -0.30 -22.05
C ARG A 673 22.72 -0.45 -21.19
N ALA A 674 23.87 -0.07 -21.73
CA ALA A 674 25.15 -0.27 -21.04
C ALA A 674 25.23 0.57 -19.76
N GLU A 675 24.77 1.82 -19.83
CA GLU A 675 24.76 2.79 -18.75
C GLU A 675 23.76 2.39 -17.65
N TYR A 676 22.55 1.97 -18.01
CA TYR A 676 21.56 1.48 -17.04
C TYR A 676 22.01 0.18 -16.36
N GLN A 677 22.54 -0.78 -17.11
CA GLN A 677 23.05 -2.02 -16.51
C GLN A 677 24.25 -1.78 -15.60
N ALA A 678 25.20 -0.93 -16.00
CA ALA A 678 26.36 -0.61 -15.17
C ALA A 678 25.94 0.11 -13.88
N SER A 679 25.04 1.08 -13.97
CA SER A 679 24.55 1.81 -12.79
C SER A 679 23.70 0.93 -11.86
N ALA A 680 22.81 0.08 -12.41
CA ALA A 680 22.02 -0.85 -11.61
C ALA A 680 22.91 -1.85 -10.85
N ARG A 681 23.99 -2.37 -11.47
CA ARG A 681 24.96 -3.23 -10.78
C ARG A 681 25.73 -2.51 -9.68
N LYS A 682 26.09 -1.24 -9.89
CA LYS A 682 26.73 -0.45 -8.83
C LYS A 682 25.78 -0.24 -7.66
N PHE A 683 24.53 0.08 -7.93
CA PHE A 683 23.49 0.25 -6.93
C PHE A 683 23.19 -1.05 -6.18
N ALA A 684 23.28 -2.20 -6.86
CA ALA A 684 23.01 -3.51 -6.29
C ALA A 684 23.85 -3.82 -5.05
N ALA A 685 25.14 -3.45 -5.04
CA ALA A 685 26.03 -3.73 -3.92
C ALA A 685 25.59 -2.99 -2.63
N ASP A 686 25.28 -1.71 -2.74
CA ASP A 686 24.81 -0.89 -1.62
C ASP A 686 23.42 -1.36 -1.15
N TRP A 687 22.54 -1.66 -2.10
CA TRP A 687 21.20 -2.18 -1.82
C TRP A 687 21.26 -3.53 -1.11
N ALA A 688 22.09 -4.46 -1.59
CA ALA A 688 22.35 -5.78 -1.05
C ALA A 688 22.93 -5.74 0.38
N ALA A 689 23.77 -4.75 0.70
CA ALA A 689 24.37 -4.59 2.02
C ALA A 689 23.32 -4.33 3.10
N PHE A 690 22.23 -3.64 2.76
CA PHE A 690 21.10 -3.39 3.65
C PHE A 690 20.00 -4.46 3.52
N HIS A 691 19.56 -4.77 2.31
CA HIS A 691 18.47 -5.71 2.00
C HIS A 691 18.94 -7.16 1.95
N ASN A 692 19.28 -7.69 3.12
CA ASN A 692 19.65 -9.10 3.28
C ASN A 692 19.15 -9.70 4.60
N PRO A 693 19.01 -11.03 4.68
CA PRO A 693 18.53 -11.70 5.89
C PRO A 693 19.38 -11.45 7.14
N HIS A 694 20.70 -11.26 6.99
CA HIS A 694 21.62 -11.04 8.12
C HIS A 694 21.46 -9.64 8.70
N SER A 695 21.26 -8.65 7.83
CA SER A 695 20.93 -7.28 8.21
C SER A 695 19.59 -7.24 8.95
N LEU A 696 18.56 -7.95 8.45
CA LEU A 696 17.29 -8.11 9.16
C LEU A 696 17.52 -8.62 10.58
N LEU A 697 18.27 -9.73 10.72
CA LEU A 697 18.54 -10.32 12.03
C LEU A 697 19.30 -9.37 12.97
N ARG A 698 20.31 -8.65 12.45
CA ARG A 698 21.05 -7.63 13.21
C ARG A 698 20.11 -6.54 13.74
N HIS A 699 19.19 -6.05 12.91
CA HIS A 699 18.19 -5.06 13.33
C HIS A 699 17.22 -5.61 14.38
N LEU A 700 16.85 -6.89 14.32
CA LEU A 700 16.08 -7.53 15.39
C LEU A 700 16.89 -7.54 16.71
N GLN A 701 18.16 -7.93 16.67
CA GLN A 701 19.04 -7.99 17.84
C GLN A 701 19.31 -6.59 18.44
N GLU A 702 19.55 -5.58 17.63
CA GLU A 702 19.78 -4.19 18.08
C GLU A 702 18.51 -3.54 18.66
N ALA A 703 17.34 -4.00 18.23
CA ALA A 703 16.10 -3.58 18.85
C ALA A 703 15.91 -4.20 20.25
N ALA A 704 16.66 -5.26 20.58
CA ALA A 704 16.63 -5.87 21.90
C ALA A 704 17.28 -4.95 22.93
N PRO A 705 16.68 -4.77 24.12
CA PRO A 705 17.29 -3.99 25.18
C PRO A 705 18.67 -4.58 25.51
N ALA A 706 19.64 -3.69 25.78
CA ALA A 706 21.08 -3.97 25.87
C ALA A 706 21.55 -5.03 26.90
N GLY A 707 20.63 -5.73 27.57
CA GLY A 707 20.92 -6.85 28.49
C GLY A 707 20.66 -8.26 27.90
N LEU A 708 20.27 -8.37 26.63
CA LEU A 708 20.12 -9.64 25.90
C LEU A 708 21.16 -9.85 24.79
N SER A 709 21.89 -8.79 24.43
CA SER A 709 23.02 -8.87 23.51
C SER A 709 24.27 -9.25 24.30
N ARG A 710 24.85 -10.41 23.95
CA ARG A 710 26.08 -11.04 24.45
C ARG A 710 26.00 -11.77 25.80
N ALA A 711 25.85 -13.09 25.70
CA ALA A 711 26.66 -14.02 26.45
C ALA A 711 27.37 -14.96 25.45
N ALA A 712 28.66 -14.69 25.25
CA ALA A 712 29.69 -15.41 24.49
C ALA A 712 29.39 -15.75 23.02
#